data_AF-A0A8J8W491-F1
#
_entry.id   AF-A0A8J8W491-F1
#
_cell.length_a   1.000
_cell.length_b   1.000
_cell.length_c   1.000
_cell.angle_alpha   90.00
_cell.angle_beta   90.00
_cell.angle_gamma   90.00
#
_symmetry.space_group_name_H-M   'P 1'
#
loop_
_entity.id
_entity.type
_entity.pdbx_description
1 polymer ?
#
loop_
_entity_poly.entity_id
_entity_poly.type
_entity_poly.pdbx_seq_one_letter_code
_entity_poly.pdbx_strand_id
1 'polypeptide(L)'
;MSKLQNSLAGPGYVILNAIRALNIITFLDIIASCVVMLIKIDNYNGFFFFQAVTHAIMALISIALIVSELPVLRCYVNRHWPMFGEDAGFFALAVIMMILGVAVLGCLNTKAMSQESLGLAFWRIIISAGVLAMVVSLVNVLATIIFTDRAQSVSARHVRQYGAVASQKVVVSRASSRSLSSGLNSKREEDSLPSYSPESVSKRFSKPITGRFPVKISGPMNPTNNGKSLQAPSVNDAASSRYSRDSAGVALPDLAHHPAYQSKTGLYASFIMAGFGISWETIKSLLIFFGPILIPRLITAYRGLRVSIASRPAAQPTPAGASRALNVLFASVAFFLVLSLPFNPHAPEANVFTLTRSRINTPSDVLFHRLSRLRVDNLLTDTDVRLREKLTSLGARKVYLTYGPDALVSCQYCSYENLDTYFLYYLPFHILLPHLVHLAILGLATSAPFAGRESARWRTKFTLAGLALAALDVWIVYSYDAVNSASPAVRAGQTPPVGLYNTITLLRPLALTIFDALCALIIYLSSTNRFFFKPPSQKDQVDQAVSAALTLLTGANNKLHAASVARNAVVRDKALKARDDVYWRTMVAVETPTRGPGAAEPIEGVDRADVVNNIWQEEEVARAMSRALAGQGGIDLAQLGTSAHDFVRSVTEGMD
;
A
#
# COMPACT_ATOMS: atom_id res chain seq x y z
N MET A 1 -4.70 -52.00 -1.88
CA MET A 1 -4.99 -50.57 -1.64
C MET A 1 -5.44 -49.81 -2.89
N SER A 2 -4.97 -50.13 -4.10
CA SER A 2 -5.33 -49.44 -5.36
C SER A 2 -6.83 -49.27 -5.65
N LYS A 3 -7.68 -50.27 -5.35
CA LYS A 3 -9.14 -50.14 -5.55
C LYS A 3 -9.82 -49.05 -4.69
N LEU A 4 -9.27 -48.71 -3.53
CA LEU A 4 -9.77 -47.60 -2.70
C LEU A 4 -9.39 -46.24 -3.30
N GLN A 5 -8.16 -46.09 -3.78
CA GLN A 5 -7.67 -44.83 -4.36
C GLN A 5 -8.50 -44.39 -5.59
N ASN A 6 -8.88 -45.33 -6.46
CA ASN A 6 -9.73 -45.04 -7.63
C ASN A 6 -11.17 -44.65 -7.23
N SER A 7 -11.70 -45.20 -6.14
CA SER A 7 -13.05 -44.87 -5.64
C SER A 7 -13.10 -43.51 -4.93
N LEU A 8 -12.02 -43.12 -4.23
CA LEU A 8 -11.94 -41.86 -3.50
C LEU A 8 -11.57 -40.64 -4.37
N ALA A 9 -11.24 -40.81 -5.65
CA ALA A 9 -10.72 -39.71 -6.49
C ALA A 9 -11.74 -38.59 -6.78
N GLY A 10 -13.04 -38.92 -6.81
CA GLY A 10 -14.14 -37.94 -6.88
C GLY A 10 -14.47 -37.33 -5.51
N PRO A 11 -14.88 -38.13 -4.50
CA PRO A 11 -15.21 -37.64 -3.16
C PRO A 11 -14.07 -36.89 -2.47
N GLY A 12 -12.82 -37.29 -2.71
CA GLY A 12 -11.62 -36.67 -2.16
C GLY A 12 -11.47 -35.20 -2.56
N TYR A 13 -11.90 -34.81 -3.76
CA TYR A 13 -11.94 -33.39 -4.15
C TYR A 13 -12.86 -32.57 -3.22
N VAL A 14 -14.04 -33.11 -2.89
CA VAL A 14 -15.00 -32.44 -1.99
C VAL A 14 -14.46 -32.38 -0.57
N ILE A 15 -13.97 -33.51 -0.03
CA ILE A 15 -13.42 -33.62 1.33
C ILE A 15 -12.22 -32.68 1.51
N LEU A 16 -11.29 -32.64 0.56
CA LEU A 16 -10.08 -31.80 0.67
C LEU A 16 -10.38 -30.31 0.51
N ASN A 17 -11.43 -29.93 -0.23
CA ASN A 17 -11.89 -28.53 -0.29
C ASN A 17 -12.70 -28.13 0.96
N ALA A 18 -13.43 -29.06 1.60
CA ALA A 18 -14.02 -28.83 2.91
C ALA A 18 -12.93 -28.60 3.99
N ILE A 19 -11.84 -29.37 3.95
CA ILE A 19 -10.65 -29.14 4.80
C ILE A 19 -10.02 -27.77 4.52
N ARG A 20 -10.02 -27.26 3.27
CA ARG A 20 -9.59 -25.88 2.99
C ARG A 20 -10.46 -24.86 3.73
N ALA A 21 -11.78 -25.03 3.70
CA ALA A 21 -12.70 -24.13 4.38
C ALA A 21 -12.47 -24.14 5.91
N LEU A 22 -12.29 -25.33 6.51
CA LEU A 22 -11.94 -25.48 7.92
C LEU A 22 -10.61 -24.79 8.26
N ASN A 23 -9.56 -24.95 7.45
CA ASN A 23 -8.28 -24.25 7.65
C ASN A 23 -8.42 -22.73 7.60
N ILE A 24 -9.25 -22.20 6.69
CA ILE A 24 -9.47 -20.75 6.59
C ILE A 24 -10.24 -20.25 7.82
N ILE A 25 -11.26 -20.98 8.28
CA ILE A 25 -12.02 -20.64 9.50
C ILE A 25 -11.10 -20.65 10.72
N THR A 26 -10.27 -21.66 10.92
CA THR A 26 -9.36 -21.71 12.08
C THR A 26 -8.32 -20.59 12.08
N PHE A 27 -7.79 -20.18 10.93
CA PHE A 27 -6.91 -19.01 10.88
C PHE A 27 -7.65 -17.69 11.15
N LEU A 28 -8.92 -17.56 10.75
CA LEU A 28 -9.75 -16.41 11.10
C LEU A 28 -10.05 -16.36 12.62
N ASP A 29 -10.31 -17.50 13.24
CA ASP A 29 -10.50 -17.61 14.70
C ASP A 29 -9.21 -17.25 15.47
N ILE A 30 -8.04 -17.69 14.99
CA ILE A 30 -6.74 -17.27 15.55
C ILE A 30 -6.54 -15.76 15.43
N ILE A 31 -6.90 -15.15 14.29
CA ILE A 31 -6.82 -13.70 14.10
C ILE A 31 -7.77 -12.96 15.06
N ALA A 32 -9.01 -13.44 15.21
CA ALA A 32 -9.98 -12.88 16.16
C ALA A 32 -9.46 -12.97 17.61
N SER A 33 -8.90 -14.13 17.99
CA SER A 33 -8.23 -14.35 19.28
C SER A 33 -7.08 -13.36 19.52
N CYS A 34 -6.19 -13.16 18.52
CA CYS A 34 -5.09 -12.20 18.63
C CYS A 34 -5.58 -10.74 18.75
N VAL A 35 -6.66 -10.36 18.06
CA VAL A 35 -7.26 -9.03 18.19
C VAL A 35 -7.86 -8.81 19.58
N VAL A 36 -8.53 -9.82 20.15
CA VAL A 36 -9.07 -9.77 21.52
C VAL A 36 -7.95 -9.62 22.55
N MET A 37 -6.85 -10.39 22.42
CA MET A 37 -5.68 -10.29 23.29
C MET A 37 -5.00 -8.90 23.20
N LEU A 38 -4.93 -8.31 22.01
CA LEU A 38 -4.37 -6.96 21.81
C LEU A 38 -5.23 -5.85 22.45
N ILE A 39 -6.56 -5.97 22.42
CA ILE A 39 -7.48 -5.02 23.05
C ILE A 39 -7.43 -5.10 24.58
N LYS A 40 -7.14 -6.30 25.12
CA LYS A 40 -7.15 -6.60 26.56
C LYS A 40 -5.75 -6.69 27.19
N ILE A 41 -4.75 -6.05 26.59
CA ILE A 41 -3.39 -6.06 27.14
C ILE A 41 -3.25 -5.11 28.34
N ASP A 42 -2.69 -5.60 29.45
CA ASP A 42 -2.48 -4.81 30.66
C ASP A 42 -1.28 -3.87 30.51
N ASN A 43 -1.55 -2.57 30.44
CA ASN A 43 -0.55 -1.51 30.25
C ASN A 43 0.43 -1.32 31.44
N TYR A 44 0.23 -2.01 32.56
CA TYR A 44 1.07 -1.94 33.75
C TYR A 44 2.26 -2.91 33.74
N ASN A 45 2.33 -3.82 32.77
CA ASN A 45 3.36 -4.86 32.72
C ASN A 45 4.55 -4.40 31.85
N GLY A 46 5.78 -4.41 32.39
CA GLY A 46 6.97 -3.82 31.74
C GLY A 46 7.35 -4.39 30.37
N PHE A 47 6.77 -5.52 29.96
CA PHE A 47 7.01 -6.19 28.66
C PHE A 47 5.81 -6.13 27.70
N PHE A 48 4.79 -5.29 27.96
CA PHE A 48 3.56 -5.21 27.15
C PHE A 48 3.83 -5.03 25.64
N PHE A 49 4.87 -4.27 25.27
CA PHE A 49 5.26 -4.06 23.87
C PHE A 49 5.62 -5.38 23.16
N PHE A 50 6.45 -6.22 23.78
CA PHE A 50 6.87 -7.50 23.20
C PHE A 50 5.71 -8.49 23.10
N GLN A 51 4.80 -8.48 24.08
CA GLN A 51 3.57 -9.26 24.04
C GLN A 51 2.65 -8.79 22.88
N ALA A 52 2.42 -7.48 22.73
CA ALA A 52 1.66 -6.93 21.61
C ALA A 52 2.29 -7.25 20.24
N VAL A 53 3.61 -7.11 20.11
CA VAL A 53 4.35 -7.49 18.89
C VAL A 53 4.21 -8.99 18.61
N THR A 54 4.24 -9.85 19.63
CA THR A 54 4.06 -11.31 19.47
C THR A 54 2.66 -11.64 18.94
N HIS A 55 1.60 -11.04 19.51
CA HIS A 55 0.22 -11.22 18.99
C HIS A 55 0.06 -10.67 17.56
N ALA A 56 0.71 -9.55 17.23
CA ALA A 56 0.71 -8.99 15.87
C ALA A 56 1.44 -9.90 14.87
N ILE A 57 2.58 -10.48 15.25
CA ILE A 57 3.33 -11.45 14.42
C ILE A 57 2.50 -12.73 14.20
N MET A 58 1.86 -13.28 15.25
CA MET A 58 0.96 -14.43 15.10
C MET A 58 -0.20 -14.14 14.13
N ALA A 59 -0.82 -12.97 14.23
CA ALA A 59 -1.86 -12.56 13.29
C ALA A 59 -1.34 -12.41 11.84
N LEU A 60 -0.14 -11.85 11.64
CA LEU A 60 0.50 -11.74 10.31
C LEU A 60 0.84 -13.11 9.71
N ILE A 61 1.32 -14.07 10.52
CA ILE A 61 1.58 -15.44 10.08
C ILE A 61 0.25 -16.12 9.67
N SER A 62 -0.81 -15.99 10.47
CA SER A 62 -2.14 -16.52 10.11
C SER A 62 -2.69 -15.92 8.81
N ILE A 63 -2.50 -14.60 8.57
CA ILE A 63 -2.87 -13.96 7.30
C ILE A 63 -2.06 -14.53 6.13
N ALA A 64 -0.75 -14.73 6.30
CA ALA A 64 0.09 -15.35 5.26
C ALA A 64 -0.32 -16.79 4.95
N LEU A 65 -0.72 -17.57 5.97
CA LEU A 65 -1.23 -18.94 5.80
C LEU A 65 -2.59 -18.97 5.09
N ILE A 66 -3.52 -18.04 5.38
CA ILE A 66 -4.76 -17.89 4.60
C ILE A 66 -4.44 -17.60 3.13
N VAL A 67 -3.49 -16.69 2.85
CA VAL A 67 -3.05 -16.38 1.48
C VAL A 67 -2.43 -17.60 0.78
N SER A 68 -1.73 -18.48 1.52
CA SER A 68 -1.17 -19.73 0.99
C SER A 68 -2.23 -20.80 0.63
N GLU A 69 -3.42 -20.72 1.23
CA GLU A 69 -4.54 -21.64 0.94
C GLU A 69 -5.48 -21.13 -0.16
N LEU A 70 -5.43 -19.84 -0.47
CA LEU A 70 -6.17 -19.25 -1.59
C LEU A 70 -5.51 -19.59 -2.94
N PRO A 71 -6.28 -19.88 -4.00
CA PRO A 71 -5.75 -20.27 -5.32
C PRO A 71 -5.09 -19.11 -6.10
N VAL A 72 -4.78 -18.01 -5.42
CA VAL A 72 -4.51 -16.65 -5.91
C VAL A 72 -3.06 -16.44 -6.33
N LEU A 73 -2.09 -17.00 -5.59
CA LEU A 73 -0.64 -16.74 -5.77
C LEU A 73 0.18 -18.00 -6.05
N ARG A 74 -0.42 -19.05 -6.63
CA ARG A 74 0.19 -20.38 -6.81
C ARG A 74 1.60 -20.35 -7.39
N CYS A 75 1.81 -19.61 -8.48
CA CYS A 75 3.12 -19.49 -9.13
C CYS A 75 4.18 -18.84 -8.22
N TYR A 76 3.79 -17.82 -7.46
CA TYR A 76 4.67 -17.13 -6.50
C TYR A 76 5.02 -18.03 -5.31
N VAL A 77 4.03 -18.73 -4.74
CA VAL A 77 4.21 -19.68 -3.62
C VAL A 77 5.07 -20.87 -4.04
N ASN A 78 4.77 -21.51 -5.16
CA ASN A 78 5.58 -22.62 -5.70
C ASN A 78 7.05 -22.21 -5.95
N ARG A 79 7.31 -20.94 -6.31
CA ARG A 79 8.66 -20.44 -6.63
C ARG A 79 9.48 -20.01 -5.42
N HIS A 80 8.87 -19.41 -4.41
CA HIS A 80 9.59 -18.82 -3.25
C HIS A 80 9.43 -19.65 -1.96
N TRP A 81 8.38 -20.45 -1.84
CA TRP A 81 8.02 -21.16 -0.61
C TRP A 81 7.60 -22.61 -0.91
N PRO A 82 8.52 -23.48 -1.37
CA PRO A 82 8.20 -24.83 -1.86
C PRO A 82 7.50 -25.71 -0.81
N MET A 83 7.67 -25.44 0.48
CA MET A 83 6.97 -26.15 1.57
C MET A 83 5.44 -25.97 1.58
N PHE A 84 4.93 -24.90 0.95
CA PHE A 84 3.49 -24.67 0.74
C PHE A 84 3.04 -24.86 -0.71
N GLY A 85 3.99 -25.22 -1.59
CA GLY A 85 3.76 -25.40 -3.02
C GLY A 85 2.87 -26.60 -3.33
N GLU A 86 2.45 -26.70 -4.60
CA GLU A 86 1.53 -27.75 -5.06
C GLU A 86 2.13 -29.16 -4.92
N ASP A 87 3.45 -29.32 -5.02
CA ASP A 87 4.17 -30.58 -4.79
C ASP A 87 4.22 -31.02 -3.32
N ALA A 88 3.97 -30.11 -2.36
CA ALA A 88 3.97 -30.40 -0.94
C ALA A 88 2.61 -30.92 -0.43
N GLY A 89 2.63 -31.62 0.71
CA GLY A 89 1.42 -32.04 1.42
C GLY A 89 0.76 -30.91 2.24
N PHE A 90 -0.14 -31.27 3.15
CA PHE A 90 -0.64 -30.35 4.18
C PHE A 90 0.23 -30.35 5.45
N PHE A 91 1.24 -31.22 5.52
CA PHE A 91 2.09 -31.43 6.70
C PHE A 91 2.76 -30.14 7.23
N ALA A 92 3.41 -29.34 6.37
CA ALA A 92 4.06 -28.10 6.81
C ALA A 92 3.05 -27.08 7.37
N LEU A 93 1.88 -26.97 6.74
CA LEU A 93 0.77 -26.13 7.24
C LEU A 93 0.24 -26.66 8.58
N ALA A 94 0.09 -27.98 8.72
CA ALA A 94 -0.37 -28.60 9.95
C ALA A 94 0.60 -28.33 11.11
N VAL A 95 1.91 -28.49 10.91
CA VAL A 95 2.93 -28.23 11.95
C VAL A 95 2.87 -26.78 12.42
N ILE A 96 2.82 -25.81 11.50
CA ILE A 96 2.75 -24.39 11.85
C ILE A 96 1.42 -24.05 12.54
N MET A 97 0.31 -24.62 12.08
CA MET A 97 -1.00 -24.43 12.73
C MET A 97 -1.09 -25.07 14.12
N MET A 98 -0.38 -26.18 14.36
CA MET A 98 -0.24 -26.78 15.70
C MET A 98 0.53 -25.85 16.63
N ILE A 99 1.66 -25.31 16.16
CA ILE A 99 2.49 -24.36 16.93
C ILE A 99 1.70 -23.10 17.28
N LEU A 100 0.93 -22.55 16.33
CA LEU A 100 0.04 -21.40 16.59
C LEU A 100 -1.08 -21.75 17.59
N GLY A 101 -1.70 -22.93 17.48
CA GLY A 101 -2.73 -23.38 18.43
C GLY A 101 -2.20 -23.49 19.87
N VAL A 102 -1.02 -24.10 20.04
CA VAL A 102 -0.34 -24.21 21.34
C VAL A 102 0.08 -22.84 21.87
N ALA A 103 0.59 -21.94 21.02
CA ALA A 103 0.96 -20.59 21.42
C ALA A 103 -0.25 -19.76 21.90
N VAL A 104 -1.39 -19.85 21.21
CA VAL A 104 -2.65 -19.18 21.60
C VAL A 104 -3.17 -19.70 22.94
N LEU A 105 -3.14 -21.02 23.18
CA LEU A 105 -3.51 -21.58 24.49
C LEU A 105 -2.50 -21.21 25.59
N GLY A 106 -1.20 -21.19 25.27
CA GLY A 106 -0.15 -20.78 26.21
C GLY A 106 -0.32 -19.35 26.74
N CYS A 107 -0.92 -18.45 25.96
CA CYS A 107 -1.22 -17.08 26.40
C CYS A 107 -2.21 -17.02 27.58
N LEU A 108 -3.13 -17.99 27.69
CA LEU A 108 -4.11 -18.10 28.78
C LEU A 108 -3.48 -18.54 30.12
N ASN A 109 -2.23 -19.01 30.13
CA ASN A 109 -1.54 -19.41 31.34
C ASN A 109 -1.04 -18.21 32.19
N THR A 110 -1.25 -16.98 31.71
CA THR A 110 -0.84 -15.75 32.41
C THR A 110 -2.00 -15.18 33.23
N LYS A 111 -1.72 -14.68 34.45
CA LYS A 111 -2.76 -14.13 35.35
C LYS A 111 -3.58 -13.00 34.72
N ALA A 112 -2.93 -12.18 33.87
CA ALA A 112 -3.55 -11.09 33.11
C ALA A 112 -4.58 -11.57 32.05
N MET A 113 -4.44 -12.80 31.54
CA MET A 113 -5.34 -13.40 30.54
C MET A 113 -6.26 -14.49 31.15
N SER A 114 -6.46 -14.44 32.47
CA SER A 114 -7.34 -15.35 33.20
C SER A 114 -8.83 -15.07 32.94
N GLN A 115 -9.69 -16.02 33.28
CA GLN A 115 -11.14 -15.92 33.04
C GLN A 115 -11.77 -14.70 33.73
N GLU A 116 -11.26 -14.30 34.89
CA GLU A 116 -11.77 -13.18 35.70
C GLU A 116 -11.44 -11.82 35.10
N SER A 117 -10.22 -11.63 34.56
CA SER A 117 -9.79 -10.36 33.95
C SER A 117 -10.29 -10.19 32.52
N LEU A 118 -10.34 -11.27 31.75
CA LEU A 118 -10.70 -11.23 30.33
C LEU A 118 -12.22 -11.26 30.10
N GLY A 119 -12.96 -11.94 30.97
CA GLY A 119 -14.39 -12.19 30.86
C GLY A 119 -14.74 -13.46 30.06
N LEU A 120 -15.77 -14.17 30.51
CA LEU A 120 -16.19 -15.50 30.03
C LEU A 120 -16.35 -15.61 28.50
N ALA A 121 -16.91 -14.60 27.84
CA ALA A 121 -17.15 -14.63 26.39
C ALA A 121 -15.85 -14.60 25.59
N PHE A 122 -14.92 -13.71 25.95
CA PHE A 122 -13.63 -13.57 25.28
C PHE A 122 -12.72 -14.76 25.54
N TRP A 123 -12.74 -15.29 26.77
CA TRP A 123 -11.95 -16.46 27.16
C TRP A 123 -12.35 -17.72 26.36
N ARG A 124 -13.66 -17.91 26.15
CA ARG A 124 -14.20 -18.99 25.29
C ARG A 124 -13.71 -18.89 23.84
N ILE A 125 -13.68 -17.69 23.25
CA ILE A 125 -13.21 -17.47 21.87
C ILE A 125 -11.73 -17.87 21.71
N ILE A 126 -10.89 -17.54 22.70
CA ILE A 126 -9.47 -17.89 22.67
C ILE A 126 -9.27 -19.40 22.78
N ILE A 127 -9.98 -20.07 23.71
CA ILE A 127 -9.91 -21.53 23.85
C ILE A 127 -10.43 -22.23 22.60
N SER A 128 -11.56 -21.79 22.03
CA SER A 128 -12.09 -22.39 20.81
C SER A 128 -11.10 -22.26 19.65
N ALA A 129 -10.49 -21.09 19.46
CA ALA A 129 -9.47 -20.88 18.42
C ALA A 129 -8.26 -21.83 18.59
N GLY A 130 -7.74 -21.93 19.82
CA GLY A 130 -6.60 -22.81 20.13
C GLY A 130 -6.90 -24.30 19.93
N VAL A 131 -8.02 -24.79 20.46
CA VAL A 131 -8.42 -26.20 20.34
C VAL A 131 -8.77 -26.57 18.90
N LEU A 132 -9.50 -25.70 18.17
CA LEU A 132 -9.82 -25.93 16.76
C LEU A 132 -8.55 -25.98 15.90
N ALA A 133 -7.57 -25.12 16.14
CA ALA A 133 -6.28 -25.16 15.45
C ALA A 133 -5.54 -26.50 15.65
N MET A 134 -5.54 -27.05 16.87
CA MET A 134 -4.94 -28.36 17.16
C MET A 134 -5.70 -29.50 16.47
N VAL A 135 -7.03 -29.53 16.55
CA VAL A 135 -7.86 -30.59 15.95
C VAL A 135 -7.75 -30.59 14.43
N VAL A 136 -7.90 -29.43 13.79
CA VAL A 136 -7.81 -29.31 12.33
C VAL A 136 -6.36 -29.54 11.86
N SER A 137 -5.34 -29.30 12.68
CA SER A 137 -3.96 -29.67 12.36
C SER A 137 -3.81 -31.20 12.24
N LEU A 138 -4.35 -31.98 13.19
CA LEU A 138 -4.36 -33.44 13.07
C LEU A 138 -5.10 -33.94 11.82
N VAL A 139 -6.24 -33.32 11.48
CA VAL A 139 -6.97 -33.60 10.24
C VAL A 139 -6.12 -33.35 8.99
N ASN A 140 -5.32 -32.28 8.96
CA ASN A 140 -4.39 -32.01 7.85
C ASN A 140 -3.24 -33.03 7.74
N VAL A 141 -2.72 -33.53 8.87
CA VAL A 141 -1.72 -34.62 8.87
C VAL A 141 -2.34 -35.90 8.30
N LEU A 142 -3.51 -36.31 8.79
CA LEU A 142 -4.23 -37.48 8.30
C LEU A 142 -4.59 -37.35 6.82
N ALA A 143 -5.08 -36.20 6.37
CA ALA A 143 -5.35 -35.93 4.96
C ALA A 143 -4.08 -36.02 4.09
N THR A 144 -2.92 -35.63 4.63
CA THR A 144 -1.63 -35.81 3.93
C THR A 144 -1.27 -37.28 3.79
N ILE A 145 -1.49 -38.10 4.83
CA ILE A 145 -1.19 -39.54 4.80
C ILE A 145 -2.14 -40.30 3.87
N ILE A 146 -3.44 -39.99 3.89
CA ILE A 146 -4.48 -40.72 3.13
C ILE A 146 -4.48 -40.36 1.64
N PHE A 147 -4.27 -39.08 1.29
CA PHE A 147 -4.42 -38.59 -0.09
C PHE A 147 -3.10 -38.30 -0.83
N THR A 148 -1.95 -38.68 -0.28
CA THR A 148 -0.66 -38.59 -0.98
C THR A 148 -0.24 -39.96 -1.52
N ASP A 149 -0.06 -40.06 -2.84
CA ASP A 149 0.52 -41.25 -3.47
C ASP A 149 2.00 -40.98 -3.80
N ARG A 150 2.91 -41.62 -3.04
CA ARG A 150 4.36 -41.52 -3.28
C ARG A 150 4.80 -42.26 -4.55
N ALA A 151 4.09 -43.28 -5.01
CA ALA A 151 4.45 -44.04 -6.22
C ALA A 151 4.14 -43.25 -7.49
N GLN A 152 3.05 -42.49 -7.50
CA GLN A 152 2.69 -41.58 -8.61
C GLN A 152 3.20 -40.14 -8.40
N SER A 153 3.84 -39.85 -7.26
CA SER A 153 4.26 -38.51 -6.82
C SER A 153 3.13 -37.46 -6.82
N VAL A 154 1.90 -37.90 -6.51
CA VAL A 154 0.72 -37.02 -6.43
C VAL A 154 0.53 -36.59 -4.98
N SER A 155 0.64 -35.30 -4.71
CA SER A 155 0.37 -34.73 -3.39
C SER A 155 -1.14 -34.61 -3.12
N ALA A 156 -1.53 -34.61 -1.85
CA ALA A 156 -2.91 -34.30 -1.46
C ALA A 156 -3.38 -32.90 -1.95
N ARG A 157 -2.45 -31.94 -2.16
CA ARG A 157 -2.77 -30.63 -2.77
C ARG A 157 -3.15 -30.76 -4.24
N HIS A 158 -2.54 -31.67 -5.00
CA HIS A 158 -2.92 -31.96 -6.40
C HIS A 158 -4.32 -32.60 -6.50
N VAL A 159 -4.63 -33.60 -5.67
CA VAL A 159 -5.96 -34.23 -5.62
C VAL A 159 -7.05 -33.20 -5.31
N ARG A 160 -6.79 -32.27 -4.38
CA ARG A 160 -7.69 -31.16 -4.04
C ARG A 160 -7.98 -30.19 -5.19
N GLN A 161 -7.09 -30.10 -6.18
CA GLN A 161 -7.23 -29.16 -7.31
C GLN A 161 -7.78 -29.80 -8.57
N TYR A 162 -7.42 -31.05 -8.84
CA TYR A 162 -7.66 -31.72 -10.13
C TYR A 162 -8.49 -33.01 -10.01
N GLY A 163 -8.86 -33.41 -8.79
CA GLY A 163 -9.69 -34.59 -8.53
C GLY A 163 -9.12 -35.85 -9.20
N ALA A 164 -9.98 -36.56 -9.94
CA ALA A 164 -9.60 -37.77 -10.66
C ALA A 164 -8.54 -37.59 -11.76
N VAL A 165 -8.26 -36.36 -12.22
CA VAL A 165 -7.28 -36.07 -13.28
C VAL A 165 -5.90 -35.66 -12.72
N ALA A 166 -5.73 -35.71 -11.38
CA ALA A 166 -4.50 -35.25 -10.72
C ALA A 166 -3.23 -35.99 -11.17
N SER A 167 -3.28 -37.32 -11.31
CA SER A 167 -2.13 -38.12 -11.77
C SER A 167 -1.73 -37.80 -13.21
N GLN A 168 -2.71 -37.74 -14.12
CA GLN A 168 -2.48 -37.41 -15.53
C GLN A 168 -1.86 -36.02 -15.69
N LYS A 169 -2.32 -35.02 -14.93
CA LYS A 169 -1.78 -33.65 -15.03
C LYS A 169 -0.36 -33.50 -14.48
N VAL A 170 -0.01 -34.23 -13.41
CA VAL A 170 1.37 -34.28 -12.87
C VAL A 170 2.34 -34.89 -13.90
N VAL A 171 1.93 -35.96 -14.60
CA VAL A 171 2.73 -36.59 -15.66
C VAL A 171 2.94 -35.62 -16.84
N VAL A 172 1.89 -34.95 -17.31
CA VAL A 172 1.99 -33.97 -18.41
C VAL A 172 2.89 -32.78 -18.04
N SER A 173 2.80 -32.27 -16.80
CA SER A 173 3.67 -31.17 -16.33
C SER A 173 5.15 -31.57 -16.26
N ARG A 174 5.46 -32.81 -15.88
CA ARG A 174 6.84 -33.33 -15.94
C ARG A 174 7.33 -33.57 -17.36
N ALA A 175 6.46 -34.00 -18.28
CA ALA A 175 6.81 -34.16 -19.69
C ALA A 175 7.22 -32.81 -20.32
N SER A 176 6.44 -31.74 -20.10
CA SER A 176 6.76 -30.42 -20.68
C SER A 176 8.04 -29.79 -20.10
N SER A 177 8.37 -30.07 -18.83
CA SER A 177 9.63 -29.65 -18.22
C SER A 177 10.87 -30.44 -18.69
N ARG A 178 10.68 -31.59 -19.35
CA ARG A 178 11.75 -32.39 -19.98
C ARG A 178 11.86 -32.16 -21.50
N SER A 179 10.84 -31.61 -22.15
CA SER A 179 10.82 -31.34 -23.59
C SER A 179 11.44 -29.98 -23.96
N LEU A 180 12.71 -29.78 -23.63
CA LEU A 180 13.57 -28.74 -24.22
C LEU A 180 14.85 -29.34 -24.84
N SER A 181 14.70 -30.50 -25.48
CA SER A 181 15.72 -31.10 -26.33
C SER A 181 15.08 -32.06 -27.34
N SER A 182 15.54 -31.99 -28.60
CA SER A 182 15.25 -32.92 -29.71
C SER A 182 13.87 -32.83 -30.40
N GLY A 183 13.91 -32.38 -31.66
CA GLY A 183 13.44 -33.22 -32.78
C GLY A 183 12.09 -32.87 -33.41
N LEU A 184 12.12 -32.61 -34.72
CA LEU A 184 10.94 -32.67 -35.60
C LEU A 184 10.27 -34.06 -35.51
N ASN A 185 9.00 -34.10 -35.09
CA ASN A 185 7.95 -34.62 -35.97
C ASN A 185 6.54 -34.29 -35.47
N SER A 186 5.71 -33.75 -36.36
CA SER A 186 4.29 -33.57 -36.10
C SER A 186 3.56 -34.89 -36.34
N LYS A 187 3.02 -35.48 -35.28
CA LYS A 187 1.86 -36.38 -35.42
C LYS A 187 0.85 -36.10 -34.31
N ARG A 188 -0.24 -35.44 -34.71
CA ARG A 188 -1.38 -35.09 -33.88
C ARG A 188 -2.25 -36.34 -33.72
N GLU A 189 -2.28 -36.91 -32.51
CA GLU A 189 -3.29 -37.89 -32.11
C GLU A 189 -4.20 -37.22 -31.08
N GLU A 190 -5.41 -36.93 -31.52
CA GLU A 190 -6.56 -36.67 -30.65
C GLU A 190 -7.15 -38.04 -30.30
N ASP A 191 -7.44 -38.28 -29.02
CA ASP A 191 -8.19 -39.48 -28.64
C ASP A 191 -9.27 -39.12 -27.61
N SER A 192 -10.42 -39.80 -27.73
CA SER A 192 -11.72 -39.12 -27.67
C SER A 192 -12.69 -39.67 -26.61
N LEU A 193 -13.69 -38.86 -26.23
CA LEU A 193 -14.89 -39.32 -25.55
C LEU A 193 -15.94 -39.76 -26.59
N PRO A 194 -16.72 -40.83 -26.36
CA PRO A 194 -17.65 -41.35 -27.35
C PRO A 194 -18.95 -40.53 -27.40
N SER A 195 -19.48 -40.34 -28.61
CA SER A 195 -20.85 -39.85 -28.85
C SER A 195 -21.60 -40.82 -29.76
N TYR A 196 -22.81 -41.20 -29.35
CA TYR A 196 -23.66 -42.15 -30.06
C TYR A 196 -24.60 -41.41 -31.03
N SER A 197 -24.60 -41.78 -32.31
CA SER A 197 -25.64 -41.41 -33.28
C SER A 197 -25.70 -42.47 -34.40
N PRO A 198 -26.88 -42.94 -34.82
CA PRO A 198 -27.00 -44.08 -35.74
C PRO A 198 -26.78 -43.71 -37.22
N GLU A 199 -26.45 -44.73 -38.00
CA GLU A 199 -26.13 -44.64 -39.44
C GLU A 199 -27.32 -44.25 -40.33
N SER A 200 -27.01 -43.69 -41.50
CA SER A 200 -27.83 -43.87 -42.70
C SER A 200 -26.95 -44.27 -43.89
N VAL A 201 -27.46 -45.18 -44.72
CA VAL A 201 -26.66 -46.00 -45.63
C VAL A 201 -26.63 -45.42 -47.05
N SER A 202 -25.45 -45.34 -47.66
CA SER A 202 -25.32 -45.64 -49.09
C SER A 202 -23.94 -46.21 -49.46
N LYS A 203 -23.94 -47.22 -50.33
CA LYS A 203 -22.76 -47.99 -50.74
C LYS A 203 -22.16 -47.41 -52.03
N ARG A 204 -20.83 -47.46 -52.18
CA ARG A 204 -20.16 -48.09 -53.34
C ARG A 204 -18.67 -48.33 -53.08
N PHE A 205 -18.12 -49.27 -53.85
CA PHE A 205 -16.92 -50.04 -53.52
C PHE A 205 -16.04 -50.20 -54.76
N SER A 206 -14.73 -49.99 -54.64
CA SER A 206 -13.70 -50.63 -55.50
C SER A 206 -12.30 -50.47 -54.87
N LYS A 207 -11.40 -51.40 -55.18
CA LYS A 207 -10.17 -51.71 -54.42
C LYS A 207 -8.89 -51.13 -55.06
N PRO A 208 -7.79 -50.97 -54.30
CA PRO A 208 -6.45 -50.66 -54.82
C PRO A 208 -5.58 -51.91 -55.07
N ILE A 209 -4.67 -51.84 -56.05
CA ILE A 209 -3.60 -52.80 -56.38
C ILE A 209 -2.41 -51.94 -56.90
N THR A 210 -1.35 -51.66 -56.14
CA THR A 210 -0.11 -52.44 -55.84
C THR A 210 0.76 -52.82 -57.05
N GLY A 211 2.07 -52.49 -57.05
CA GLY A 211 3.06 -53.16 -57.94
C GLY A 211 4.33 -52.44 -58.42
N ARG A 212 5.37 -52.35 -57.56
CA ARG A 212 6.84 -52.48 -57.82
C ARG A 212 7.60 -51.65 -58.91
N PHE A 213 8.77 -51.15 -58.51
CA PHE A 213 9.89 -50.63 -59.33
C PHE A 213 10.71 -51.75 -60.04
N PRO A 214 11.56 -51.42 -61.04
CA PRO A 214 13.00 -51.25 -60.75
C PRO A 214 13.71 -50.09 -61.52
N VAL A 215 15.03 -49.92 -61.30
CA VAL A 215 15.87 -48.76 -61.70
C VAL A 215 17.01 -49.19 -62.65
N LYS A 216 17.36 -48.34 -63.65
CA LYS A 216 18.74 -47.90 -64.09
C LYS A 216 18.74 -47.29 -65.52
N ILE A 217 19.06 -46.00 -65.68
CA ILE A 217 20.37 -45.40 -66.07
C ILE A 217 20.83 -45.67 -67.53
N SER A 218 20.87 -44.63 -68.38
CA SER A 218 22.09 -44.15 -69.10
C SER A 218 21.81 -43.06 -70.16
N GLY A 219 22.82 -42.21 -70.44
CA GLY A 219 23.10 -41.65 -71.79
C GLY A 219 22.44 -40.31 -72.23
N PRO A 220 23.21 -39.23 -72.47
CA PRO A 220 22.73 -37.97 -73.09
C PRO A 220 23.23 -37.75 -74.54
N MET A 221 22.49 -36.99 -75.37
CA MET A 221 23.05 -35.93 -76.26
C MET A 221 21.99 -35.13 -77.05
N ASN A 222 22.42 -33.97 -77.55
CA ASN A 222 21.73 -32.88 -78.26
C ASN A 222 21.88 -33.05 -79.81
N PRO A 223 21.54 -32.10 -80.72
CA PRO A 223 20.48 -31.07 -80.82
C PRO A 223 19.74 -31.12 -82.21
N THR A 224 19.16 -30.00 -82.68
CA THR A 224 18.75 -29.66 -84.09
C THR A 224 17.43 -30.24 -84.65
N ASN A 225 16.68 -29.61 -85.56
CA ASN A 225 16.42 -28.18 -85.85
C ASN A 225 15.08 -28.03 -86.61
N ASN A 226 14.54 -26.79 -86.67
CA ASN A 226 13.64 -26.24 -87.71
C ASN A 226 12.30 -26.92 -88.07
N GLY A 227 11.21 -26.14 -87.88
CA GLY A 227 10.53 -25.57 -89.07
C GLY A 227 9.01 -25.74 -89.21
N LYS A 228 8.25 -24.66 -88.96
CA LYS A 228 7.38 -23.99 -89.96
C LYS A 228 6.80 -22.67 -89.43
N SER A 229 6.52 -21.76 -90.36
CA SER A 229 6.31 -20.31 -90.18
C SER A 229 4.94 -19.81 -90.68
N LEU A 230 4.73 -18.48 -90.52
CA LEU A 230 3.66 -17.59 -91.06
C LEU A 230 2.44 -17.43 -90.10
N GLN A 231 1.76 -16.26 -89.98
CA GLN A 231 1.94 -14.95 -90.65
C GLN A 231 1.52 -13.75 -89.75
N ALA A 232 1.59 -12.51 -90.27
CA ALA A 232 1.11 -11.24 -89.69
C ALA A 232 -0.13 -10.71 -90.50
N PRO A 233 -0.77 -9.51 -90.31
CA PRO A 233 -0.17 -8.20 -89.96
C PRO A 233 -1.03 -7.14 -89.17
N SER A 234 -0.47 -5.92 -89.09
CA SER A 234 -1.08 -4.57 -89.05
C SER A 234 -1.87 -4.01 -87.84
N VAL A 235 -1.20 -3.15 -87.07
CA VAL A 235 -1.49 -1.70 -86.84
C VAL A 235 -2.92 -1.19 -87.04
N ASN A 236 -3.46 -0.51 -86.02
CA ASN A 236 -4.18 0.77 -86.18
C ASN A 236 -4.19 1.59 -84.88
N ASP A 237 -3.84 2.87 -85.01
CA ASP A 237 -3.93 3.89 -83.96
C ASP A 237 -5.36 4.49 -83.85
N ALA A 238 -5.48 5.44 -82.92
CA ALA A 238 -6.48 6.52 -82.84
C ALA A 238 -7.56 6.39 -81.77
N ALA A 239 -7.54 7.38 -80.89
CA ALA A 239 -8.49 7.64 -79.83
C ALA A 239 -9.90 7.97 -80.36
N SER A 240 -10.93 7.69 -79.56
CA SER A 240 -11.59 8.78 -78.83
C SER A 240 -12.59 8.31 -77.79
N SER A 241 -12.83 9.21 -76.84
CA SER A 241 -13.87 9.21 -75.81
C SER A 241 -15.23 8.64 -76.21
N ARG A 242 -15.84 7.85 -75.31
CA ARG A 242 -17.02 8.25 -74.49
C ARG A 242 -17.54 7.06 -73.68
N TYR A 243 -17.17 6.98 -72.41
CA TYR A 243 -18.11 6.73 -71.30
C TYR A 243 -17.38 7.04 -69.99
N SER A 244 -17.92 7.97 -69.20
CA SER A 244 -17.46 8.26 -67.84
C SER A 244 -18.51 7.79 -66.85
N ARG A 245 -18.04 7.33 -65.66
CA ARG A 245 -18.84 6.97 -64.47
C ARG A 245 -19.65 5.68 -64.68
N ASP A 246 -19.54 4.66 -63.84
CA ASP A 246 -19.63 4.73 -62.38
C ASP A 246 -18.61 3.88 -61.60
N SER A 247 -18.72 3.95 -60.26
CA SER A 247 -17.67 3.61 -59.28
C SER A 247 -17.78 2.19 -58.74
N ALA A 248 -16.65 1.50 -58.56
CA ALA A 248 -16.35 0.72 -57.34
C ALA A 248 -14.93 0.09 -57.33
N GLY A 249 -14.14 0.37 -56.29
CA GLY A 249 -13.43 -0.72 -55.61
C GLY A 249 -12.01 -1.14 -56.03
N VAL A 250 -11.07 -0.21 -56.21
CA VAL A 250 -9.64 -0.51 -55.92
C VAL A 250 -9.02 0.66 -55.16
N ALA A 251 -8.70 0.46 -53.88
CA ALA A 251 -7.96 1.44 -53.07
C ALA A 251 -6.45 1.22 -53.20
N LEU A 252 -5.67 2.31 -53.26
CA LEU A 252 -4.21 2.24 -53.11
C LEU A 252 -3.87 1.69 -51.72
N PRO A 253 -2.87 0.78 -51.59
CA PRO A 253 -2.45 0.27 -50.29
C PRO A 253 -1.77 1.37 -49.44
N ASP A 254 -2.25 1.51 -48.21
CA ASP A 254 -1.74 2.44 -47.20
C ASP A 254 -0.33 2.02 -46.72
N LEU A 255 0.65 2.93 -46.85
CA LEU A 255 2.03 2.69 -46.42
C LEU A 255 2.22 2.71 -44.89
N ALA A 256 1.21 3.08 -44.09
CA ALA A 256 1.34 3.17 -42.63
C ALA A 256 1.58 1.81 -41.91
N HIS A 257 1.42 0.68 -42.60
CA HIS A 257 1.46 -0.66 -42.00
C HIS A 257 2.72 -1.50 -42.31
N HIS A 258 3.80 -0.89 -42.83
CA HIS A 258 5.05 -1.63 -43.06
C HIS A 258 5.81 -1.93 -41.75
N PRO A 259 6.19 -3.20 -41.46
CA PRO A 259 6.71 -3.62 -40.15
C PRO A 259 8.05 -2.97 -39.74
N ALA A 260 8.78 -2.34 -40.68
CA ALA A 260 10.01 -1.62 -40.35
C ALA A 260 9.79 -0.32 -39.54
N TYR A 261 8.62 0.32 -39.62
CA TYR A 261 8.37 1.64 -39.02
C TYR A 261 7.87 1.60 -37.56
N GLN A 262 7.33 0.48 -37.10
CA GLN A 262 6.85 0.33 -35.71
C GLN A 262 8.00 0.20 -34.67
N SER A 263 9.25 0.03 -35.09
CA SER A 263 10.38 -0.24 -34.20
C SER A 263 10.90 0.96 -33.37
N LYS A 264 10.42 2.20 -33.63
CA LYS A 264 10.98 3.43 -33.03
C LYS A 264 10.04 4.23 -32.11
N THR A 265 8.77 3.87 -31.97
CA THR A 265 7.80 4.63 -31.14
C THR A 265 7.40 3.94 -29.82
N GLY A 266 7.88 2.73 -29.54
CA GLY A 266 7.63 2.00 -28.28
C GLY A 266 8.62 2.26 -27.14
N LEU A 267 9.65 3.07 -27.35
CA LEU A 267 10.89 3.06 -26.53
C LEU A 267 10.80 3.69 -25.13
N TYR A 268 9.75 4.47 -24.83
CA TYR A 268 9.58 5.10 -23.51
C TYR A 268 8.61 4.35 -22.58
N ALA A 269 7.62 3.62 -23.11
CA ALA A 269 6.69 2.83 -22.29
C ALA A 269 7.27 1.47 -21.90
N SER A 270 8.07 0.84 -22.77
CA SER A 270 8.63 -0.50 -22.51
C SER A 270 9.69 -0.52 -21.41
N PHE A 271 10.37 0.58 -21.11
CA PHE A 271 11.46 0.60 -20.12
C PHE A 271 10.96 0.45 -18.68
N ILE A 272 9.74 0.93 -18.38
CA ILE A 272 9.11 0.77 -17.05
C ILE A 272 8.48 -0.63 -16.91
N MET A 273 7.93 -1.18 -18.00
CA MET A 273 7.25 -2.48 -18.01
C MET A 273 8.20 -3.68 -18.14
N ALA A 274 9.48 -3.49 -18.50
CA ALA A 274 10.46 -4.57 -18.59
C ALA A 274 11.19 -4.89 -17.27
N GLY A 275 11.16 -3.97 -16.27
CA GLY A 275 11.78 -4.18 -14.95
C GLY A 275 10.98 -5.10 -14.02
N PHE A 276 9.67 -5.18 -14.22
CA PHE A 276 8.79 -6.14 -13.56
C PHE A 276 8.20 -7.05 -14.62
N GLY A 277 8.50 -8.35 -14.59
CA GLY A 277 8.10 -9.34 -15.62
C GLY A 277 6.60 -9.66 -15.66
N ILE A 278 5.75 -8.64 -15.80
CA ILE A 278 4.29 -8.73 -15.82
C ILE A 278 3.83 -8.54 -17.27
N SER A 279 3.57 -9.64 -17.97
CA SER A 279 3.03 -9.57 -19.33
C SER A 279 1.58 -9.08 -19.30
N TRP A 280 1.12 -8.49 -20.41
CA TRP A 280 -0.28 -8.04 -20.55
C TRP A 280 -1.29 -9.19 -20.34
N GLU A 281 -0.94 -10.41 -20.73
CA GLU A 281 -1.74 -11.61 -20.48
C GLU A 281 -1.80 -11.99 -18.98
N THR A 282 -0.74 -11.71 -18.21
CA THR A 282 -0.78 -11.80 -16.74
C THR A 282 -1.73 -10.75 -16.15
N ILE A 283 -1.70 -9.51 -16.63
CA ILE A 283 -2.64 -8.45 -16.19
C ILE A 283 -4.08 -8.83 -16.52
N LYS A 284 -4.33 -9.33 -17.73
CA LYS A 284 -5.66 -9.74 -18.21
C LYS A 284 -6.22 -10.93 -17.42
N SER A 285 -5.43 -11.97 -17.17
CA SER A 285 -5.85 -13.11 -16.34
C SER A 285 -6.11 -12.71 -14.88
N LEU A 286 -5.27 -11.83 -14.32
CA LEU A 286 -5.45 -11.27 -12.98
C LEU A 286 -6.71 -10.38 -12.91
N LEU A 287 -7.00 -9.58 -13.95
CA LEU A 287 -8.19 -8.74 -14.01
C LEU A 287 -9.48 -9.54 -14.28
N ILE A 288 -9.43 -10.69 -14.97
CA ILE A 288 -10.56 -11.62 -15.08
C ILE A 288 -10.84 -12.29 -13.73
N PHE A 289 -9.80 -12.71 -13.00
CA PHE A 289 -9.96 -13.41 -11.72
C PHE A 289 -10.36 -12.48 -10.56
N PHE A 290 -9.67 -11.36 -10.40
CA PHE A 290 -9.96 -10.39 -9.33
C PHE A 290 -10.99 -9.34 -9.73
N GLY A 291 -11.30 -9.17 -11.02
CA GLY A 291 -12.31 -8.23 -11.50
C GLY A 291 -13.63 -8.31 -10.73
N PRO A 292 -14.26 -9.49 -10.59
CA PRO A 292 -15.50 -9.63 -9.82
C PRO A 292 -15.44 -9.22 -8.34
N ILE A 293 -14.26 -9.08 -7.74
CA ILE A 293 -14.05 -8.70 -6.32
C ILE A 293 -13.53 -7.27 -6.19
N LEU A 294 -12.57 -6.89 -7.04
CA LEU A 294 -11.99 -5.54 -7.11
C LEU A 294 -12.97 -4.56 -7.73
N ILE A 295 -13.65 -4.88 -8.84
CA ILE A 295 -14.55 -3.95 -9.53
C ILE A 295 -15.68 -3.47 -8.61
N PRO A 296 -16.41 -4.31 -7.84
CA PRO A 296 -17.42 -3.81 -6.90
C PRO A 296 -16.85 -2.94 -5.79
N ARG A 297 -15.65 -3.24 -5.29
CA ARG A 297 -14.95 -2.41 -4.28
C ARG A 297 -14.43 -1.10 -4.87
N LEU A 298 -13.92 -1.11 -6.10
CA LEU A 298 -13.46 0.05 -6.84
C LEU A 298 -14.64 0.95 -7.22
N ILE A 299 -15.77 0.37 -7.65
CA ILE A 299 -17.04 1.09 -7.88
C ILE A 299 -17.57 1.68 -6.58
N THR A 300 -17.52 0.96 -5.45
CA THR A 300 -17.95 1.49 -4.15
C THR A 300 -17.03 2.63 -3.69
N ALA A 301 -15.71 2.49 -3.82
CA ALA A 301 -14.74 3.54 -3.54
C ALA A 301 -14.90 4.75 -4.47
N TYR A 302 -15.16 4.53 -5.76
CA TYR A 302 -15.42 5.56 -6.75
C TYR A 302 -16.75 6.28 -6.49
N ARG A 303 -17.81 5.56 -6.11
CA ARG A 303 -19.09 6.14 -5.67
C ARG A 303 -18.90 6.98 -4.40
N GLY A 304 -18.16 6.47 -3.41
CA GLY A 304 -17.81 7.21 -2.20
C GLY A 304 -16.99 8.47 -2.48
N LEU A 305 -16.00 8.38 -3.38
CA LEU A 305 -15.22 9.53 -3.85
C LEU A 305 -16.08 10.54 -4.63
N ARG A 306 -16.98 10.07 -5.50
CA ARG A 306 -17.93 10.92 -6.23
C ARG A 306 -18.86 11.66 -5.27
N VAL A 307 -19.37 10.97 -4.25
CA VAL A 307 -20.22 11.59 -3.21
C VAL A 307 -19.42 12.61 -2.40
N SER A 308 -18.18 12.31 -1.97
CA SER A 308 -17.35 13.28 -1.22
C SER A 308 -16.89 14.48 -2.05
N ILE A 309 -16.77 14.34 -3.37
CA ILE A 309 -16.55 15.46 -4.31
C ILE A 309 -17.84 16.27 -4.52
N ALA A 310 -19.02 15.62 -4.50
CA ALA A 310 -20.30 16.29 -4.66
C ALA A 310 -20.73 17.06 -3.39
N SER A 311 -20.44 16.54 -2.19
CA SER A 311 -20.76 17.18 -0.91
C SER A 311 -19.65 18.12 -0.38
N ARG A 312 -18.77 18.60 -1.26
CA ARG A 312 -17.64 19.47 -0.88
C ARG A 312 -18.11 20.91 -0.57
N PRO A 313 -17.56 21.57 0.46
CA PRO A 313 -17.65 23.02 0.58
C PRO A 313 -16.82 23.72 -0.51
N ALA A 314 -16.95 25.05 -0.62
CA ALA A 314 -16.11 25.85 -1.51
C ALA A 314 -14.62 25.68 -1.18
N ALA A 315 -13.75 25.78 -2.19
CA ALA A 315 -12.31 25.62 -2.02
C ALA A 315 -11.76 26.70 -1.06
N GLN A 316 -11.05 26.27 -0.03
CA GLN A 316 -10.50 27.16 0.99
C GLN A 316 -9.05 27.56 0.61
N PRO A 317 -8.61 28.82 0.85
CA PRO A 317 -7.19 29.17 0.78
C PRO A 317 -6.37 28.30 1.74
N THR A 318 -5.10 28.07 1.39
CA THR A 318 -4.21 27.18 2.14
C THR A 318 -4.05 27.63 3.60
N PRO A 319 -4.42 26.80 4.60
CA PRO A 319 -4.25 27.15 6.00
C PRO A 319 -2.79 27.40 6.36
N ALA A 320 -2.50 28.39 7.23
CA ALA A 320 -1.14 28.77 7.59
C ALA A 320 -0.28 27.58 8.07
N GLY A 321 -0.83 26.67 8.88
CA GLY A 321 -0.15 25.44 9.31
C GLY A 321 0.25 24.52 8.15
N ALA A 322 -0.65 24.30 7.18
CA ALA A 322 -0.38 23.51 5.99
C ALA A 322 0.65 24.20 5.07
N SER A 323 0.64 25.54 4.96
CA SER A 323 1.65 26.27 4.20
C SER A 323 3.07 26.07 4.74
N ARG A 324 3.25 26.05 6.08
CA ARG A 324 4.55 25.73 6.71
C ARG A 324 5.02 24.31 6.39
N ALA A 325 4.11 23.34 6.40
CA ALA A 325 4.42 21.97 6.03
C ALA A 325 4.83 21.83 4.56
N LEU A 326 4.11 22.51 3.65
CA LEU A 326 4.41 22.54 2.22
C LEU A 326 5.78 23.19 1.95
N ASN A 327 6.13 24.27 2.67
CA ASN A 327 7.45 24.90 2.55
C ASN A 327 8.59 23.97 3.01
N VAL A 328 8.41 23.21 4.10
CA VAL A 328 9.40 22.21 4.55
C VAL A 328 9.55 21.09 3.52
N LEU A 329 8.45 20.56 2.98
CA LEU A 329 8.52 19.54 1.93
C LEU A 329 9.09 20.08 0.62
N PHE A 330 8.82 21.34 0.25
CA PHE A 330 9.42 21.98 -0.91
C PHE A 330 10.94 22.12 -0.77
N ALA A 331 11.43 22.54 0.41
CA ALA A 331 12.86 22.56 0.71
C ALA A 331 13.48 21.16 0.66
N SER A 332 12.80 20.14 1.17
CA SER A 332 13.20 18.72 1.09
C SER A 332 13.31 18.23 -0.36
N VAL A 333 12.28 18.47 -1.16
CA VAL A 333 12.25 18.13 -2.60
C VAL A 333 13.40 18.83 -3.33
N ALA A 334 13.61 20.14 -3.11
CA ALA A 334 14.70 20.86 -3.74
C ALA A 334 16.08 20.30 -3.33
N PHE A 335 16.28 20.02 -2.04
CA PHE A 335 17.52 19.45 -1.51
C PHE A 335 17.82 18.05 -2.09
N PHE A 336 16.87 17.12 -2.00
CA PHE A 336 17.06 15.78 -2.56
C PHE A 336 17.15 15.79 -4.10
N LEU A 337 16.50 16.74 -4.79
CA LEU A 337 16.62 16.88 -6.25
C LEU A 337 18.02 17.30 -6.63
N VAL A 338 18.60 18.30 -5.97
CA VAL A 338 20.00 18.69 -6.15
C VAL A 338 20.93 17.52 -5.85
N LEU A 339 20.69 16.76 -4.78
CA LEU A 339 21.50 15.58 -4.45
C LEU A 339 21.44 14.47 -5.52
N SER A 340 20.29 14.31 -6.19
CA SER A 340 20.10 13.31 -7.26
C SER A 340 20.77 13.68 -8.60
N LEU A 341 21.17 14.94 -8.78
CA LEU A 341 21.80 15.40 -10.01
C LEU A 341 23.30 15.07 -10.03
N PRO A 342 23.88 14.72 -11.19
CA PRO A 342 25.28 14.28 -11.29
C PRO A 342 26.30 15.41 -11.04
N PHE A 343 25.85 16.67 -10.94
CA PHE A 343 26.69 17.83 -10.63
C PHE A 343 26.86 18.09 -9.12
N ASN A 344 26.23 17.26 -8.28
CA ASN A 344 26.34 17.32 -6.82
C ASN A 344 27.80 17.08 -6.37
N PRO A 345 28.38 17.89 -5.46
CA PRO A 345 29.69 17.64 -4.86
C PRO A 345 29.85 16.27 -4.18
N HIS A 346 28.76 15.62 -3.77
CA HIS A 346 28.73 14.26 -3.21
C HIS A 346 28.32 13.17 -4.24
N ALA A 347 28.34 13.46 -5.54
CA ALA A 347 28.10 12.43 -6.56
C ALA A 347 29.22 11.37 -6.55
N PRO A 348 28.90 10.08 -6.69
CA PRO A 348 29.90 9.01 -6.66
C PRO A 348 30.83 9.08 -7.89
N GLU A 349 32.15 8.91 -7.69
CA GLU A 349 33.12 8.84 -8.80
C GLU A 349 32.70 7.79 -9.85
N ALA A 350 32.91 8.13 -11.13
CA ALA A 350 32.60 7.25 -12.23
C ALA A 350 33.34 5.91 -12.10
N ASN A 351 32.61 4.81 -12.23
CA ASN A 351 33.14 3.46 -12.08
C ASN A 351 34.37 3.23 -12.99
N VAL A 352 35.51 2.84 -12.40
CA VAL A 352 36.78 2.55 -13.08
C VAL A 352 36.61 1.62 -14.30
N PHE A 353 35.71 0.64 -14.27
CA PHE A 353 35.44 -0.24 -15.40
C PHE A 353 34.73 0.47 -16.57
N THR A 354 33.76 1.36 -16.30
CA THR A 354 33.07 2.11 -17.35
C THR A 354 33.96 3.23 -17.90
N LEU A 355 34.70 3.92 -17.02
CA LEU A 355 35.65 4.98 -17.35
C LEU A 355 36.78 4.47 -18.28
N THR A 356 37.41 3.35 -17.93
CA THR A 356 38.46 2.72 -18.76
C THR A 356 37.93 1.85 -19.91
N ARG A 357 36.59 1.73 -20.06
CA ARG A 357 35.90 0.81 -20.97
C ARG A 357 36.41 -0.65 -20.89
N SER A 358 36.73 -1.10 -19.68
CA SER A 358 37.34 -2.42 -19.42
C SER A 358 36.30 -3.47 -19.02
N ARG A 359 36.64 -4.74 -19.29
CA ARG A 359 35.76 -5.89 -19.05
C ARG A 359 35.88 -6.30 -17.58
N ILE A 360 34.83 -6.92 -17.02
CA ILE A 360 34.86 -7.40 -15.63
C ILE A 360 35.98 -8.41 -15.34
N ASN A 361 36.47 -9.12 -16.37
CA ASN A 361 37.58 -10.09 -16.30
C ASN A 361 38.97 -9.51 -16.66
N THR A 362 39.10 -8.20 -16.93
CA THR A 362 40.40 -7.59 -17.30
C THR A 362 41.39 -7.66 -16.12
N PRO A 363 42.66 -8.07 -16.30
CA PRO A 363 43.67 -8.06 -15.21
C PRO A 363 43.83 -6.67 -14.59
N SER A 364 44.08 -6.63 -13.28
CA SER A 364 44.08 -5.36 -12.53
C SER A 364 45.19 -4.42 -13.01
N ASP A 365 46.38 -4.92 -13.34
CA ASP A 365 47.49 -4.09 -13.85
C ASP A 365 47.11 -3.36 -15.16
N VAL A 366 46.42 -4.07 -16.06
CA VAL A 366 45.92 -3.50 -17.33
C VAL A 366 44.80 -2.48 -17.07
N LEU A 367 43.94 -2.72 -16.07
CA LEU A 367 42.89 -1.79 -15.68
C LEU A 367 43.48 -0.48 -15.13
N PHE A 368 44.43 -0.57 -14.21
CA PHE A 368 45.03 0.59 -13.55
C PHE A 368 46.02 1.35 -14.44
N HIS A 369 46.71 0.67 -15.36
CA HIS A 369 47.50 1.32 -16.42
C HIS A 369 46.64 2.03 -17.49
N ARG A 370 45.36 1.65 -17.63
CA ARG A 370 44.38 2.43 -18.42
C ARG A 370 43.81 3.59 -17.63
N LEU A 371 43.60 3.41 -16.32
CA LEU A 371 43.11 4.46 -15.43
C LEU A 371 44.12 5.60 -15.31
N SER A 372 45.42 5.30 -15.21
CA SER A 372 46.47 6.32 -15.10
C SER A 372 46.41 7.31 -16.25
N ARG A 373 46.25 6.83 -17.50
CA ARG A 373 46.08 7.64 -18.72
C ARG A 373 44.84 8.54 -18.75
N LEU A 374 43.92 8.36 -17.81
CA LEU A 374 42.67 9.14 -17.68
C LEU A 374 42.68 10.05 -16.43
N ARG A 375 43.68 9.91 -15.56
CA ARG A 375 43.95 10.83 -14.44
C ARG A 375 44.88 11.95 -14.89
N VAL A 376 44.91 13.04 -14.14
CA VAL A 376 45.81 14.18 -14.37
C VAL A 376 47.27 13.71 -14.24
N ASP A 377 48.16 14.28 -15.06
CA ASP A 377 49.60 13.97 -15.12
C ASP A 377 49.98 12.51 -15.41
N ASN A 378 49.03 11.68 -15.87
CA ASN A 378 49.18 10.23 -16.07
C ASN A 378 49.53 9.43 -14.80
N LEU A 379 49.32 10.00 -13.61
CA LEU A 379 49.67 9.40 -12.32
C LEU A 379 48.44 8.77 -11.65
N LEU A 380 48.65 7.70 -10.88
CA LEU A 380 47.59 7.16 -10.00
C LEU A 380 47.51 8.00 -8.73
N THR A 381 46.29 8.28 -8.29
CA THR A 381 46.02 8.86 -6.96
C THR A 381 46.35 7.83 -5.87
N ASP A 382 46.69 8.25 -4.65
CA ASP A 382 46.92 7.34 -3.51
C ASP A 382 45.72 6.40 -3.25
N THR A 383 44.50 6.90 -3.49
CA THR A 383 43.25 6.12 -3.44
C THR A 383 43.19 5.05 -4.53
N ASP A 384 43.61 5.36 -5.76
CA ASP A 384 43.70 4.40 -6.88
C ASP A 384 44.75 3.32 -6.60
N VAL A 385 45.88 3.67 -5.96
CA VAL A 385 46.93 2.71 -5.56
C VAL A 385 46.39 1.72 -4.51
N ARG A 386 45.73 2.20 -3.45
CA ARG A 386 45.10 1.32 -2.43
C ARG A 386 43.99 0.46 -3.03
N LEU A 387 43.21 1.01 -3.97
CA LEU A 387 42.17 0.25 -4.67
C LEU A 387 42.78 -0.88 -5.52
N ARG A 388 43.91 -0.63 -6.21
CA ARG A 388 44.62 -1.64 -7.02
C ARG A 388 45.01 -2.87 -6.23
N GLU A 389 45.50 -2.70 -5.00
CA GLU A 389 45.91 -3.79 -4.11
C GLU A 389 44.74 -4.68 -3.69
N LYS A 390 43.55 -4.10 -3.50
CA LYS A 390 42.34 -4.84 -3.10
C LYS A 390 41.59 -5.47 -4.28
N LEU A 391 41.62 -4.84 -5.47
CA LEU A 391 40.78 -5.21 -6.63
C LEU A 391 41.32 -6.41 -7.45
N THR A 392 41.97 -7.38 -6.80
CA THR A 392 42.63 -8.53 -7.45
C THR A 392 41.66 -9.67 -7.80
N SER A 393 40.71 -9.97 -6.91
CA SER A 393 39.80 -11.12 -7.06
C SER A 393 38.45 -10.75 -7.68
N LEU A 394 37.73 -11.74 -8.22
CA LEU A 394 36.36 -11.54 -8.72
C LEU A 394 35.38 -11.20 -7.57
N GLY A 395 35.62 -11.72 -6.36
CA GLY A 395 34.88 -11.34 -5.15
C GLY A 395 35.06 -9.86 -4.78
N ALA A 396 36.30 -9.35 -4.81
CA ALA A 396 36.56 -7.92 -4.60
C ALA A 396 35.89 -7.03 -5.66
N ARG A 397 35.86 -7.48 -6.93
CA ARG A 397 35.15 -6.78 -8.01
C ARG A 397 33.64 -6.78 -7.83
N LYS A 398 33.05 -7.87 -7.31
CA LYS A 398 31.63 -7.91 -6.92
C LYS A 398 31.34 -6.89 -5.82
N VAL A 399 32.11 -6.89 -4.74
CA VAL A 399 32.00 -5.93 -3.62
C VAL A 399 32.11 -4.48 -4.09
N TYR A 400 33.09 -4.18 -4.94
CA TYR A 400 33.26 -2.85 -5.52
C TYR A 400 32.04 -2.39 -6.34
N LEU A 401 31.44 -3.29 -7.13
CA LEU A 401 30.24 -2.96 -7.92
C LEU A 401 28.96 -2.83 -7.09
N THR A 402 28.84 -3.51 -5.94
CA THR A 402 27.67 -3.42 -5.04
C THR A 402 27.77 -2.27 -4.04
N TYR A 403 28.90 -2.15 -3.33
CA TYR A 403 29.07 -1.26 -2.17
C TYR A 403 30.03 -0.08 -2.42
N GLY A 404 30.74 -0.07 -3.56
CA GLY A 404 31.63 1.03 -3.96
C GLY A 404 33.09 0.88 -3.52
N PRO A 405 33.94 1.87 -3.86
CA PRO A 405 35.37 1.85 -3.55
C PRO A 405 35.67 1.98 -2.05
N ASP A 406 34.94 2.85 -1.33
CA ASP A 406 35.21 3.08 0.11
C ASP A 406 34.99 1.81 0.94
N ALA A 407 33.87 1.11 0.74
CA ALA A 407 33.59 -0.14 1.44
C ALA A 407 34.67 -1.22 1.20
N LEU A 408 35.33 -1.23 0.04
CA LEU A 408 36.40 -2.18 -0.29
C LEU A 408 37.77 -1.80 0.30
N VAL A 409 38.06 -0.50 0.43
CA VAL A 409 39.38 -0.02 0.92
C VAL A 409 39.37 0.23 2.44
N SER A 410 38.28 0.78 2.97
CA SER A 410 38.17 1.28 4.35
C SER A 410 37.68 0.23 5.34
N CYS A 411 36.96 -0.83 4.92
CA CYS A 411 36.53 -1.87 5.84
C CYS A 411 37.70 -2.79 6.26
N GLN A 412 38.02 -2.79 7.56
CA GLN A 412 39.12 -3.58 8.12
C GLN A 412 38.71 -5.02 8.52
N TYR A 413 37.42 -5.24 8.84
CA TYR A 413 36.91 -6.52 9.35
C TYR A 413 36.13 -7.35 8.30
N CYS A 414 35.96 -6.83 7.08
CA CYS A 414 35.16 -7.48 6.05
C CYS A 414 35.93 -8.60 5.33
N SER A 415 35.23 -9.67 4.93
CA SER A 415 35.80 -10.79 4.16
C SER A 415 35.08 -11.00 2.82
N TYR A 416 35.83 -11.40 1.79
CA TYR A 416 35.27 -11.60 0.44
C TYR A 416 34.32 -12.81 0.34
N GLU A 417 34.40 -13.72 1.31
CA GLU A 417 33.55 -14.92 1.39
C GLU A 417 32.16 -14.57 1.94
N ASN A 418 32.07 -13.66 2.91
CA ASN A 418 30.84 -13.27 3.59
C ASN A 418 30.47 -11.82 3.28
N LEU A 419 29.69 -11.63 2.20
CA LEU A 419 29.22 -10.32 1.73
C LEU A 419 28.43 -9.53 2.79
N ASP A 420 27.80 -10.23 3.73
CA ASP A 420 27.07 -9.64 4.87
C ASP A 420 27.96 -8.70 5.71
N THR A 421 29.27 -8.96 5.77
CA THR A 421 30.22 -8.09 6.49
C THR A 421 30.33 -6.71 5.84
N TYR A 422 30.40 -6.65 4.51
CA TYR A 422 30.37 -5.41 3.73
C TYR A 422 28.99 -4.73 3.76
N PHE A 423 27.91 -5.52 3.75
CA PHE A 423 26.56 -4.99 3.93
C PHE A 423 26.39 -4.27 5.28
N LEU A 424 26.87 -4.87 6.38
CA LEU A 424 26.82 -4.27 7.72
C LEU A 424 27.68 -3.00 7.84
N TYR A 425 28.81 -2.90 7.12
CA TYR A 425 29.60 -1.67 7.01
C TYR A 425 28.83 -0.57 6.25
N TYR A 426 28.19 -0.92 5.14
CA TYR A 426 27.52 0.03 4.24
C TYR A 426 26.18 0.55 4.77
N LEU A 427 25.43 -0.29 5.49
CA LEU A 427 24.05 -0.04 5.94
C LEU A 427 23.86 1.27 6.74
N PRO A 428 24.67 1.62 7.76
CA PRO A 428 24.38 2.76 8.63
C PRO A 428 24.46 4.11 7.89
N PHE A 429 25.52 4.33 7.12
CA PHE A 429 25.82 5.63 6.52
C PHE A 429 25.16 5.84 5.15
N HIS A 430 25.08 4.80 4.30
CA HIS A 430 24.58 4.97 2.93
C HIS A 430 23.08 4.71 2.77
N ILE A 431 22.48 3.85 3.62
CA ILE A 431 21.07 3.48 3.54
C ILE A 431 20.28 4.11 4.69
N LEU A 432 20.68 3.84 5.93
CA LEU A 432 19.88 4.16 7.11
C LEU A 432 19.89 5.65 7.43
N LEU A 433 21.05 6.33 7.37
CA LEU A 433 21.17 7.76 7.62
C LEU A 433 20.28 8.63 6.69
N PRO A 434 20.27 8.47 5.34
CA PRO A 434 19.35 9.22 4.47
C PRO A 434 17.87 9.00 4.83
N HIS A 435 17.48 7.76 5.16
CA HIS A 435 16.10 7.45 5.54
C HIS A 435 15.72 7.98 6.93
N LEU A 436 16.64 8.03 7.89
CA LEU A 436 16.40 8.69 9.18
C LEU A 436 16.21 10.21 9.00
N VAL A 437 17.04 10.86 8.19
CA VAL A 437 16.88 12.29 7.86
C VAL A 437 15.53 12.54 7.18
N HIS A 438 15.16 11.70 6.21
CA HIS A 438 13.85 11.77 5.55
C HIS A 438 12.67 11.58 6.52
N LEU A 439 12.74 10.59 7.41
CA LEU A 439 11.72 10.37 8.45
C LEU A 439 11.64 11.54 9.46
N ALA A 440 12.76 12.21 9.76
CA ALA A 440 12.78 13.41 10.60
C ALA A 440 12.09 14.60 9.89
N ILE A 441 12.36 14.81 8.60
CA ILE A 441 11.71 15.84 7.77
C ILE A 441 10.19 15.58 7.68
N LEU A 442 9.77 14.35 7.37
CA LEU A 442 8.36 13.94 7.37
C LEU A 442 7.72 14.12 8.76
N GLY A 443 8.44 13.78 9.83
CA GLY A 443 8.01 13.94 11.21
C GLY A 443 7.77 15.40 11.60
N LEU A 444 8.62 16.32 11.13
CA LEU A 444 8.46 17.76 11.30
C LEU A 444 7.27 18.28 10.47
N ALA A 445 7.23 17.97 9.17
CA ALA A 445 6.20 18.41 8.22
C ALA A 445 4.80 17.85 8.54
N THR A 446 4.69 16.80 9.36
CA THR A 446 3.41 16.23 9.83
C THR A 446 3.20 16.37 11.33
N SER A 447 3.97 17.20 12.03
CA SER A 447 3.77 17.43 13.48
C SER A 447 2.61 18.39 13.75
N ALA A 448 1.68 18.02 14.64
CA ALA A 448 0.50 18.83 14.96
C ALA A 448 0.80 20.30 15.38
N PRO A 449 1.78 20.62 16.25
CA PRO A 449 2.03 22.01 16.65
C PRO A 449 2.60 22.88 15.52
N PHE A 450 3.37 22.31 14.58
CA PHE A 450 4.00 23.05 13.49
C PHE A 450 3.13 23.06 12.21
N ALA A 451 2.65 21.90 11.80
CA ALA A 451 1.97 21.68 10.52
C ALA A 451 0.43 21.77 10.60
N GLY A 452 -0.14 21.85 11.81
CA GLY A 452 -1.58 21.87 12.05
C GLY A 452 -2.26 20.50 11.89
N ARG A 453 -3.56 20.45 12.22
CA ARG A 453 -4.36 19.20 12.24
C ARG A 453 -4.48 18.54 10.85
N GLU A 454 -4.62 19.33 9.79
CA GLU A 454 -4.76 18.84 8.40
C GLU A 454 -3.57 18.02 7.91
N SER A 455 -2.36 18.39 8.31
CA SER A 455 -1.13 17.66 7.98
C SER A 455 -0.89 16.50 8.95
N ALA A 456 -1.22 16.69 10.24
CA ALA A 456 -0.98 15.71 11.28
C ALA A 456 -1.74 14.38 11.11
N ARG A 457 -2.96 14.41 10.54
CA ARG A 457 -3.73 13.18 10.24
C ARG A 457 -3.00 12.22 9.28
N TRP A 458 -2.09 12.73 8.46
CA TRP A 458 -1.33 11.93 7.50
C TRP A 458 -0.04 11.33 8.09
N ARG A 459 0.41 11.80 9.26
CA ARG A 459 1.67 11.38 9.92
C ARG A 459 1.88 9.87 9.89
N THR A 460 0.97 9.10 10.49
CA THR A 460 1.10 7.63 10.58
C THR A 460 1.13 6.94 9.22
N LYS A 461 0.49 7.51 8.19
CA LYS A 461 0.50 6.96 6.83
C LYS A 461 1.81 7.27 6.11
N PHE A 462 2.31 8.50 6.24
CA PHE A 462 3.57 8.92 5.63
C PHE A 462 4.78 8.27 6.33
N THR A 463 4.79 8.14 7.66
CA THR A 463 5.86 7.43 8.38
C THR A 463 5.87 5.95 8.05
N LEU A 464 4.71 5.29 7.92
CA LEU A 464 4.64 3.89 7.51
C LEU A 464 5.13 3.69 6.06
N ALA A 465 4.75 4.61 5.16
CA ALA A 465 5.19 4.55 3.76
C ALA A 465 6.68 4.87 3.60
N GLY A 466 7.25 5.80 4.38
CA GLY A 466 8.69 6.08 4.42
C GLY A 466 9.49 4.91 5.01
N LEU A 467 8.98 4.26 6.06
CA LEU A 467 9.59 3.05 6.62
C LEU A 467 9.52 1.86 5.64
N ALA A 468 8.44 1.74 4.86
CA ALA A 468 8.35 0.76 3.78
C ALA A 468 9.34 1.04 2.64
N LEU A 469 9.58 2.32 2.29
CA LEU A 469 10.59 2.72 1.31
C LEU A 469 12.01 2.39 1.81
N ALA A 470 12.31 2.65 3.08
CA ALA A 470 13.58 2.27 3.70
C ALA A 470 13.79 0.74 3.70
N ALA A 471 12.77 -0.03 4.08
CA ALA A 471 12.82 -1.49 4.05
C ALA A 471 13.01 -2.06 2.63
N LEU A 472 12.43 -1.41 1.61
CA LEU A 472 12.59 -1.75 0.21
C LEU A 472 14.02 -1.48 -0.29
N ASP A 473 14.62 -0.34 0.07
CA ASP A 473 16.01 -0.02 -0.29
C ASP A 473 17.02 -0.96 0.40
N VAL A 474 16.81 -1.25 1.70
CA VAL A 474 17.55 -2.29 2.45
C VAL A 474 17.46 -3.64 1.73
N TRP A 475 16.26 -4.05 1.33
CA TRP A 475 16.05 -5.32 0.61
C TRP A 475 16.70 -5.34 -0.77
N ILE A 476 16.65 -4.25 -1.53
CA ILE A 476 17.34 -4.14 -2.83
C ILE A 476 18.85 -4.31 -2.64
N VAL A 477 19.48 -3.56 -1.74
CA VAL A 477 20.94 -3.64 -1.55
C VAL A 477 21.37 -5.02 -1.03
N TYR A 478 20.60 -5.60 -0.11
CA TYR A 478 20.90 -6.92 0.46
C TYR A 478 20.74 -8.06 -0.55
N SER A 479 19.69 -8.03 -1.38
CA SER A 479 19.39 -9.12 -2.33
C SER A 479 20.12 -9.02 -3.68
N TYR A 480 20.76 -7.89 -3.98
CA TYR A 480 21.37 -7.65 -5.28
C TYR A 480 22.80 -8.20 -5.41
N ASP A 481 23.00 -9.10 -6.37
CA ASP A 481 24.31 -9.62 -6.76
C ASP A 481 24.78 -9.01 -8.08
N ALA A 482 25.68 -8.03 -8.02
CA ALA A 482 26.17 -7.31 -9.20
C ALA A 482 26.83 -8.17 -10.30
N VAL A 483 27.25 -9.40 -10.00
CA VAL A 483 27.82 -10.31 -11.01
C VAL A 483 26.72 -11.18 -11.62
N ASN A 484 25.84 -11.74 -10.80
CA ASN A 484 24.79 -12.65 -11.27
C ASN A 484 23.58 -11.93 -11.91
N SER A 485 23.25 -10.72 -11.45
CA SER A 485 22.20 -9.88 -12.06
C SER A 485 22.67 -9.14 -13.32
N ALA A 486 23.97 -9.17 -13.65
CA ALA A 486 24.51 -8.50 -14.80
C ALA A 486 24.01 -9.13 -16.12
N SER A 487 23.84 -8.30 -17.15
CA SER A 487 23.38 -8.75 -18.45
C SER A 487 24.30 -9.83 -19.03
N PRO A 488 23.79 -10.73 -19.90
CA PRO A 488 24.63 -11.75 -20.54
C PRO A 488 25.84 -11.15 -21.28
N ALA A 489 25.70 -9.95 -21.85
CA ALA A 489 26.78 -9.22 -22.51
C ALA A 489 27.85 -8.72 -21.53
N VAL A 490 27.50 -8.34 -20.30
CA VAL A 490 28.47 -7.97 -19.26
C VAL A 490 29.18 -9.22 -18.72
N ARG A 491 28.43 -10.31 -18.46
CA ARG A 491 29.01 -11.59 -18.00
C ARG A 491 29.91 -12.25 -19.05
N ALA A 492 29.59 -12.12 -20.33
CA ALA A 492 30.46 -12.52 -21.44
C ALA A 492 31.62 -11.54 -21.70
N GLY A 493 31.73 -10.44 -20.94
CA GLY A 493 32.78 -9.44 -21.08
C GLY A 493 32.71 -8.64 -22.39
N GLN A 494 31.57 -8.57 -23.07
CA GLN A 494 31.39 -7.76 -24.28
C GLN A 494 31.20 -6.27 -23.95
N THR A 495 30.63 -5.97 -22.79
CA THR A 495 30.34 -4.59 -22.32
C THR A 495 30.87 -4.37 -20.90
N PRO A 496 31.26 -3.13 -20.51
CA PRO A 496 31.72 -2.85 -19.16
C PRO A 496 30.57 -2.94 -18.14
N PRO A 497 30.80 -3.47 -16.93
CA PRO A 497 29.79 -3.53 -15.88
C PRO A 497 29.44 -2.14 -15.35
N VAL A 498 28.14 -1.85 -15.22
CA VAL A 498 27.66 -0.73 -14.40
C VAL A 498 27.56 -1.18 -12.94
N GLY A 499 27.97 -0.33 -12.00
CA GLY A 499 27.90 -0.62 -10.57
C GLY A 499 26.56 -0.20 -9.98
N LEU A 500 25.98 -1.03 -9.09
CA LEU A 500 24.80 -0.65 -8.31
C LEU A 500 25.10 0.53 -7.40
N TYR A 501 26.30 0.59 -6.80
CA TYR A 501 26.70 1.71 -5.95
C TYR A 501 26.50 3.07 -6.64
N ASN A 502 26.98 3.21 -7.88
CA ASN A 502 26.86 4.44 -8.67
C ASN A 502 25.41 4.80 -8.99
N THR A 503 24.58 3.82 -9.36
CA THR A 503 23.18 4.08 -9.74
C THR A 503 22.31 4.33 -8.52
N ILE A 504 22.44 3.54 -7.46
CA ILE A 504 21.58 3.64 -6.28
C ILE A 504 21.85 4.90 -5.46
N THR A 505 23.08 5.40 -5.45
CA THR A 505 23.43 6.66 -4.77
C THR A 505 22.74 7.88 -5.38
N LEU A 506 22.45 7.86 -6.69
CA LEU A 506 21.66 8.91 -7.36
C LEU A 506 20.15 8.59 -7.35
N LEU A 507 19.77 7.31 -7.45
CA LEU A 507 18.37 6.87 -7.46
C LEU A 507 17.69 7.02 -6.10
N ARG A 508 18.41 6.83 -4.98
CA ARG A 508 17.89 6.98 -3.62
C ARG A 508 17.35 8.40 -3.37
N PRO A 509 18.13 9.50 -3.51
CA PRO A 509 17.59 10.84 -3.35
C PRO A 509 16.47 11.16 -4.36
N LEU A 510 16.54 10.65 -5.60
CA LEU A 510 15.44 10.76 -6.57
C LEU A 510 14.14 10.09 -6.06
N ALA A 511 14.22 8.90 -5.46
CA ALA A 511 13.05 8.25 -4.89
C ALA A 511 12.45 9.06 -3.72
N LEU A 512 13.30 9.70 -2.91
CA LEU A 512 12.87 10.60 -1.83
C LEU A 512 12.18 11.87 -2.38
N THR A 513 12.66 12.47 -3.48
CA THR A 513 11.97 13.63 -4.08
C THR A 513 10.57 13.27 -4.58
N ILE A 514 10.43 12.12 -5.24
CA ILE A 514 9.14 11.64 -5.76
C ILE A 514 8.19 11.39 -4.59
N PHE A 515 8.68 10.79 -3.50
CA PHE A 515 7.90 10.56 -2.28
C PHE A 515 7.43 11.87 -1.64
N ASP A 516 8.33 12.83 -1.45
CA ASP A 516 8.01 14.12 -0.82
C ASP A 516 7.08 14.98 -1.69
N ALA A 517 7.25 14.95 -3.01
CA ALA A 517 6.34 15.61 -3.95
C ALA A 517 4.93 15.02 -3.89
N LEU A 518 4.79 13.70 -3.77
CA LEU A 518 3.49 13.04 -3.57
C LEU A 518 2.89 13.38 -2.20
N CYS A 519 3.68 13.42 -1.12
CA CYS A 519 3.22 13.83 0.20
C CYS A 519 2.77 15.30 0.22
N ALA A 520 3.52 16.20 -0.41
CA ALA A 520 3.17 17.60 -0.57
C ALA A 520 1.87 17.77 -1.38
N LEU A 521 1.71 17.03 -2.48
CA LEU A 521 0.48 17.02 -3.27
C LEU A 521 -0.73 16.56 -2.44
N ILE A 522 -0.59 15.50 -1.64
CA ILE A 522 -1.66 15.01 -0.75
C ILE A 522 -2.01 16.04 0.34
N ILE A 523 -1.02 16.67 0.97
CA ILE A 523 -1.26 17.74 1.96
C ILE A 523 -1.96 18.93 1.29
N TYR A 524 -1.49 19.38 0.13
CA TYR A 524 -2.09 20.50 -0.61
C TYR A 524 -3.56 20.21 -0.97
N LEU A 525 -3.84 19.10 -1.68
CA LEU A 525 -5.19 18.76 -2.10
C LEU A 525 -6.17 18.54 -0.94
N SER A 526 -5.67 18.01 0.19
CA SER A 526 -6.48 17.72 1.37
C SER A 526 -6.63 18.90 2.34
N SER A 527 -5.75 19.92 2.29
CA SER A 527 -5.87 21.14 3.08
C SER A 527 -6.65 22.26 2.38
N THR A 528 -6.73 22.25 1.05
CA THR A 528 -7.61 23.15 0.28
C THR A 528 -9.06 22.63 0.13
N ASN A 529 -9.42 21.56 0.85
CA ASN A 529 -10.70 20.83 0.71
C ASN A 529 -11.06 20.38 -0.71
N ARG A 530 -10.05 20.19 -1.59
CA ARG A 530 -10.26 19.89 -3.02
C ARG A 530 -10.46 18.39 -3.26
N PHE A 531 -9.77 17.55 -2.49
CA PHE A 531 -9.97 16.10 -2.41
C PHE A 531 -9.83 15.63 -0.95
N PHE A 532 -10.35 14.45 -0.63
CA PHE A 532 -10.26 13.82 0.69
C PHE A 532 -10.94 14.59 1.84
N PHE A 533 -11.93 15.44 1.55
CA PHE A 533 -12.80 16.01 2.58
C PHE A 533 -13.48 14.89 3.37
N LYS A 534 -13.33 14.95 4.70
CA LYS A 534 -14.14 14.18 5.65
C LYS A 534 -14.97 15.18 6.44
N PRO A 535 -16.32 15.06 6.47
CA PRO A 535 -17.11 15.89 7.38
C PRO A 535 -16.68 15.61 8.83
N PRO A 536 -16.72 16.63 9.71
CA PRO A 536 -16.40 16.45 11.13
C PRO A 536 -17.33 15.38 11.71
N SER A 537 -16.79 14.41 12.44
CA SER A 537 -17.63 13.35 13.01
C SER A 537 -18.54 13.94 14.10
N GLN A 538 -19.66 13.28 14.40
CA GLN A 538 -20.54 13.71 15.50
C GLN A 538 -19.77 13.88 16.83
N LYS A 539 -18.71 13.11 17.03
CA LYS A 539 -17.82 13.20 18.20
C LYS A 539 -17.03 14.51 18.18
N ASP A 540 -16.38 14.82 17.06
CA ASP A 540 -15.63 16.09 16.90
C ASP A 540 -16.55 17.31 17.02
N GLN A 541 -17.79 17.22 16.52
CA GLN A 541 -18.80 18.27 16.65
C GLN A 541 -19.24 18.47 18.11
N VAL A 542 -19.47 17.37 18.85
CA VAL A 542 -19.77 17.43 20.29
C VAL A 542 -18.59 17.98 21.08
N ASP A 543 -17.36 17.51 20.83
CA ASP A 543 -16.16 18.02 21.51
C ASP A 543 -15.93 19.51 21.22
N GLN A 544 -16.21 19.97 20.01
CA GLN A 544 -16.11 21.39 19.64
C GLN A 544 -17.22 22.24 20.26
N ALA A 545 -18.45 21.71 20.37
CA ALA A 545 -19.56 22.37 21.07
C ALA A 545 -19.34 22.42 22.59
N VAL A 546 -18.86 21.33 23.20
CA VAL A 546 -18.54 21.24 24.63
C VAL A 546 -17.37 22.14 24.98
N SER A 547 -16.30 22.17 24.20
CA SER A 547 -15.18 23.10 24.46
C SER A 547 -15.58 24.56 24.30
N ALA A 548 -16.41 24.92 23.30
CA ALA A 548 -16.99 26.26 23.20
C ALA A 548 -17.87 26.59 24.42
N ALA A 549 -18.77 25.69 24.82
CA ALA A 549 -19.61 25.86 26.00
C ALA A 549 -18.76 26.05 27.28
N LEU A 550 -17.72 25.25 27.49
CA LEU A 550 -16.80 25.39 28.62
C LEU A 550 -16.07 26.75 28.64
N THR A 551 -15.67 27.29 27.48
CA THR A 551 -15.07 28.64 27.42
C THR A 551 -16.08 29.76 27.75
N LEU A 552 -17.35 29.60 27.35
CA LEU A 552 -18.42 30.53 27.73
C LEU A 552 -18.75 30.43 29.23
N LEU A 553 -18.82 29.21 29.76
CA LEU A 553 -19.20 28.92 31.14
C LEU A 553 -18.11 29.36 32.12
N THR A 554 -16.83 29.17 31.78
CA THR A 554 -15.71 29.76 32.56
C THR A 554 -15.71 31.29 32.49
N GLY A 555 -16.00 31.89 31.33
CA GLY A 555 -16.20 33.35 31.21
C GLY A 555 -17.35 33.87 32.07
N ALA A 556 -18.49 33.17 32.09
CA ALA A 556 -19.64 33.51 32.93
C ALA A 556 -19.34 33.34 34.42
N ASN A 557 -18.67 32.24 34.82
CA ASN A 557 -18.26 31.98 36.19
C ASN A 557 -17.32 33.08 36.72
N ASN A 558 -16.36 33.52 35.90
CA ASN A 558 -15.45 34.63 36.26
C ASN A 558 -16.22 35.95 36.46
N LYS A 559 -17.24 36.23 35.63
CA LYS A 559 -18.13 37.40 35.81
C LYS A 559 -18.99 37.29 37.07
N LEU A 560 -19.55 36.12 37.37
CA LEU A 560 -20.31 35.87 38.59
C LEU A 560 -19.46 35.99 39.85
N HIS A 561 -18.23 35.47 39.84
CA HIS A 561 -17.27 35.68 40.92
C HIS A 561 -16.92 37.16 41.08
N ALA A 562 -16.66 37.89 39.99
CA ALA A 562 -16.40 39.33 40.05
C ALA A 562 -17.59 40.11 40.65
N ALA A 563 -18.82 39.80 40.22
CA ALA A 563 -20.05 40.41 40.76
C ALA A 563 -20.26 40.05 42.24
N SER A 564 -19.99 38.82 42.65
CA SER A 564 -20.07 38.36 44.04
C SER A 564 -19.02 39.07 44.93
N VAL A 565 -17.79 39.22 44.45
CA VAL A 565 -16.73 39.97 45.14
C VAL A 565 -17.10 41.45 45.24
N ALA A 566 -17.61 42.06 44.17
CA ALA A 566 -18.07 43.44 44.17
C ALA A 566 -19.22 43.67 45.17
N ARG A 567 -20.24 42.79 45.18
CA ARG A 567 -21.35 42.85 46.16
C ARG A 567 -20.86 42.68 47.59
N ASN A 568 -19.93 41.75 47.84
CA ASN A 568 -19.30 41.58 49.16
C ASN A 568 -18.50 42.81 49.59
N ALA A 569 -17.82 43.50 48.66
CA ALA A 569 -17.12 44.75 48.96
C ALA A 569 -18.10 45.89 49.29
N VAL A 570 -19.15 46.08 48.48
CA VAL A 570 -20.21 47.09 48.71
C VAL A 570 -20.91 46.89 50.06
N VAL A 571 -21.25 45.64 50.43
CA VAL A 571 -21.93 45.34 51.70
C VAL A 571 -21.03 45.53 52.92
N ARG A 572 -19.70 45.40 52.76
CA ARG A 572 -18.71 45.59 53.86
C ARG A 572 -18.35 47.06 54.10
N ASP A 573 -18.40 47.90 53.07
CA ASP A 573 -18.18 49.34 53.18
C ASP A 573 -19.48 50.07 53.58
N LYS A 574 -19.46 50.78 54.72
CA LYS A 574 -20.64 51.50 55.22
C LYS A 574 -21.13 52.62 54.28
N ALA A 575 -20.25 53.31 53.58
CA ALA A 575 -20.60 54.42 52.71
C ALA A 575 -21.16 53.92 51.36
N LEU A 576 -20.58 52.85 50.80
CA LEU A 576 -21.12 52.21 49.60
C LEU A 576 -22.46 51.53 49.89
N LYS A 577 -22.58 50.79 51.00
CA LYS A 577 -23.85 50.19 51.41
C LYS A 577 -24.95 51.23 51.62
N ALA A 578 -24.66 52.37 52.25
CA ALA A 578 -25.66 53.42 52.43
C ALA A 578 -26.19 53.97 51.08
N ARG A 579 -25.34 54.04 50.04
CA ARG A 579 -25.76 54.44 48.69
C ARG A 579 -26.56 53.35 47.98
N ASP A 580 -26.15 52.09 48.10
CA ASP A 580 -26.88 50.93 47.55
C ASP A 580 -28.28 50.82 48.19
N ASP A 581 -28.38 50.90 49.52
CA ASP A 581 -29.66 50.86 50.23
C ASP A 581 -30.58 52.04 49.84
N VAL A 582 -30.02 53.25 49.59
CA VAL A 582 -30.80 54.41 49.09
C VAL A 582 -31.30 54.14 47.68
N TYR A 583 -30.43 53.66 46.78
CA TYR A 583 -30.80 53.29 45.40
C TYR A 583 -31.94 52.26 45.38
N TRP A 584 -31.82 51.16 46.11
CA TRP A 584 -32.87 50.13 46.18
C TRP A 584 -34.16 50.65 46.80
N ARG A 585 -34.09 51.48 47.86
CA ARG A 585 -35.27 52.15 48.43
C ARG A 585 -35.96 53.06 47.40
N THR A 586 -35.19 53.82 46.60
CA THR A 586 -35.77 54.65 45.53
C THR A 586 -36.39 53.82 44.43
N MET A 587 -35.76 52.71 43.99
CA MET A 587 -36.32 51.82 42.98
C MET A 587 -37.64 51.18 43.43
N VAL A 588 -37.69 50.60 44.64
CA VAL A 588 -38.91 49.98 45.19
C VAL A 588 -40.04 51.01 45.38
N ALA A 589 -39.70 52.24 45.77
CA ALA A 589 -40.67 53.34 45.91
C ALA A 589 -41.20 53.88 44.57
N VAL A 590 -40.52 53.62 43.44
CA VAL A 590 -41.05 53.91 42.10
C VAL A 590 -41.83 52.71 41.53
N GLU A 591 -41.39 51.48 41.81
CA GLU A 591 -42.05 50.25 41.36
C GLU A 591 -43.39 49.98 42.08
N THR A 592 -43.62 50.57 43.26
CA THR A 592 -44.85 50.40 44.06
C THR A 592 -45.58 51.73 44.29
N PRO A 593 -46.44 52.22 43.37
CA PRO A 593 -46.99 53.58 43.44
C PRO A 593 -48.01 53.83 44.57
N THR A 594 -48.54 52.79 45.20
CA THR A 594 -49.67 52.89 46.14
C THR A 594 -49.51 51.99 47.36
N ARG A 595 -49.19 52.57 48.53
CA ARG A 595 -49.93 52.45 49.81
C ARG A 595 -49.14 53.07 50.99
N GLY A 596 -49.37 54.35 51.29
CA GLY A 596 -48.88 54.97 52.53
C GLY A 596 -48.88 56.51 52.48
N PRO A 597 -49.55 57.22 53.41
CA PRO A 597 -49.51 58.68 53.47
C PRO A 597 -48.24 59.14 54.20
N GLY A 598 -47.22 59.52 53.45
CA GLY A 598 -45.95 60.01 53.98
C GLY A 598 -45.07 60.50 52.85
N ALA A 599 -45.25 61.76 52.45
CA ALA A 599 -44.44 62.37 51.42
C ALA A 599 -42.99 62.51 51.93
N ALA A 600 -42.07 61.72 51.37
CA ALA A 600 -40.65 62.03 51.44
C ALA A 600 -40.38 63.28 50.58
N GLU A 601 -39.64 64.24 51.13
CA GLU A 601 -39.37 65.51 50.45
C GLU A 601 -38.57 65.31 49.14
N PRO A 602 -38.81 66.16 48.13
CA PRO A 602 -38.07 66.09 46.88
C PRO A 602 -36.63 66.58 47.09
N ILE A 603 -35.67 65.77 46.67
CA ILE A 603 -34.28 66.23 46.50
C ILE A 603 -34.26 67.15 45.26
N GLU A 604 -33.83 68.39 45.46
CA GLU A 604 -33.85 69.43 44.42
C GLU A 604 -32.93 69.05 43.24
N GLY A 605 -33.47 69.06 42.01
CA GLY A 605 -32.68 68.94 40.77
C GLY A 605 -32.77 67.63 39.97
N VAL A 606 -33.60 66.65 40.35
CA VAL A 606 -33.83 65.43 39.54
C VAL A 606 -35.33 65.17 39.39
N ASP A 607 -35.83 65.21 38.15
CA ASP A 607 -37.27 65.05 37.90
C ASP A 607 -37.73 63.59 38.00
N ARG A 608 -38.87 63.38 38.66
CA ARG A 608 -39.25 62.10 39.28
C ARG A 608 -39.70 61.04 38.26
N ALA A 609 -40.04 61.44 37.04
CA ALA A 609 -40.53 60.57 35.98
C ALA A 609 -39.42 60.06 35.03
N ASP A 610 -38.27 60.76 34.94
CA ASP A 610 -37.29 60.51 33.88
C ASP A 610 -36.31 59.38 34.21
N VAL A 611 -35.93 59.22 35.49
CA VAL A 611 -34.87 58.27 35.88
C VAL A 611 -35.28 56.81 35.64
N VAL A 612 -36.52 56.43 36.00
CA VAL A 612 -36.98 55.04 35.87
C VAL A 612 -37.52 54.74 34.48
N ASN A 613 -38.05 55.72 33.75
CA ASN A 613 -38.37 55.52 32.33
C ASN A 613 -37.12 55.31 31.49
N ASN A 614 -36.03 56.06 31.70
CA ASN A 614 -34.83 55.94 30.86
C ASN A 614 -34.17 54.56 30.90
N ILE A 615 -33.99 53.93 32.08
CA ILE A 615 -33.24 52.67 32.19
C ILE A 615 -33.97 51.47 31.53
N TRP A 616 -35.30 51.44 31.58
CA TRP A 616 -36.10 50.35 30.97
C TRP A 616 -36.55 50.66 29.54
N GLN A 617 -36.57 51.93 29.12
CA GLN A 617 -36.80 52.35 27.73
C GLN A 617 -35.50 52.46 26.91
N GLU A 618 -34.32 52.39 27.54
CA GLU A 618 -33.05 52.27 26.85
C GLU A 618 -33.11 51.11 25.84
N GLU A 619 -33.03 51.46 24.56
CA GLU A 619 -33.28 50.52 23.47
C GLU A 619 -32.28 49.36 23.46
N GLU A 620 -31.13 49.51 24.13
CA GLU A 620 -30.15 48.45 24.35
C GLU A 620 -30.58 47.48 25.45
N VAL A 621 -31.11 47.98 26.57
CA VAL A 621 -31.61 47.19 27.71
C VAL A 621 -32.86 46.40 27.30
N ALA A 622 -33.85 47.06 26.70
CA ALA A 622 -35.07 46.40 26.21
C ALA A 622 -34.77 45.35 25.12
N ARG A 623 -33.80 45.61 24.24
CA ARG A 623 -33.35 44.68 23.19
C ARG A 623 -32.50 43.52 23.75
N ALA A 624 -31.75 43.74 24.83
CA ALA A 624 -31.05 42.67 25.54
C ALA A 624 -32.05 41.76 26.29
N MET A 625 -33.05 42.35 26.96
CA MET A 625 -34.06 41.63 27.72
C MET A 625 -34.99 40.80 26.83
N SER A 626 -35.44 41.36 25.70
CA SER A 626 -36.24 40.62 24.71
C SER A 626 -35.46 39.49 24.04
N ARG A 627 -34.15 39.65 23.77
CA ARG A 627 -33.28 38.56 23.30
C ARG A 627 -33.11 37.44 24.34
N ALA A 628 -33.08 37.79 25.63
CA ALA A 628 -33.02 36.82 26.72
C ALA A 628 -34.37 36.10 26.90
N LEU A 629 -35.49 36.82 26.91
CA LEU A 629 -36.85 36.27 26.97
C LEU A 629 -37.20 35.38 25.76
N ALA A 630 -36.66 35.70 24.58
CA ALA A 630 -36.80 34.88 23.37
C ALA A 630 -35.83 33.67 23.31
N GLY A 631 -35.08 33.39 24.39
CA GLY A 631 -34.14 32.27 24.48
C GLY A 631 -32.90 32.38 23.59
N GLN A 632 -32.72 33.47 22.84
CA GLN A 632 -31.59 33.66 21.91
C GLN A 632 -30.24 33.85 22.63
N GLY A 633 -30.26 34.06 23.95
CA GLY A 633 -29.07 34.02 24.81
C GLY A 633 -28.67 32.64 25.33
N GLY A 634 -29.43 31.57 25.01
CA GLY A 634 -29.19 30.22 25.53
C GLY A 634 -29.58 30.01 27.00
N ILE A 635 -30.28 30.98 27.60
CA ILE A 635 -30.78 30.95 28.97
C ILE A 635 -32.28 31.25 28.91
N ASP A 636 -33.11 30.25 29.21
CA ASP A 636 -34.55 30.44 29.37
C ASP A 636 -34.81 31.08 30.74
N LEU A 637 -35.26 32.34 30.75
CA LEU A 637 -35.52 33.09 31.97
C LEU A 637 -36.68 32.53 32.81
N ALA A 638 -37.66 31.84 32.20
CA ALA A 638 -38.74 31.21 32.95
C ALA A 638 -38.23 29.98 33.70
N GLN A 639 -37.42 29.15 33.04
CA GLN A 639 -36.74 28.00 33.65
C GLN A 639 -35.66 28.43 34.65
N LEU A 640 -34.98 29.56 34.41
CA LEU A 640 -34.02 30.14 35.35
C LEU A 640 -34.73 30.68 36.60
N GLY A 641 -35.90 31.29 36.45
CA GLY A 641 -36.71 31.79 37.56
C GLY A 641 -37.16 30.68 38.51
N THR A 642 -37.67 29.56 37.96
CA THR A 642 -38.07 28.40 38.78
C THR A 642 -36.86 27.74 39.43
N SER A 643 -35.81 27.43 38.66
CA SER A 643 -34.60 26.80 39.22
C SER A 643 -33.84 27.68 40.21
N ALA A 644 -33.86 29.01 40.07
CA ALA A 644 -33.34 29.92 41.08
C ALA A 644 -34.19 29.93 42.35
N HIS A 645 -35.52 29.86 42.24
CA HIS A 645 -36.41 29.75 43.39
C HIS A 645 -36.20 28.43 44.14
N ASP A 646 -36.10 27.30 43.42
CA ASP A 646 -35.82 25.98 43.98
C ASP A 646 -34.42 25.90 44.60
N PHE A 647 -33.40 26.51 43.97
CA PHE A 647 -32.05 26.59 44.52
C PHE A 647 -31.99 27.44 45.80
N VAL A 648 -32.58 28.63 45.79
CA VAL A 648 -32.66 29.49 46.99
C VAL A 648 -33.37 28.73 48.10
N ARG A 649 -34.55 28.14 47.82
CA ARG A 649 -35.31 27.31 48.75
C ARG A 649 -34.45 26.19 49.34
N SER A 650 -33.80 25.39 48.51
CA SER A 650 -32.93 24.28 48.94
C SER A 650 -31.74 24.73 49.80
N VAL A 651 -31.22 25.94 49.59
CA VAL A 651 -30.12 26.50 50.39
C VAL A 651 -30.63 27.12 51.70
N THR A 652 -31.83 27.70 51.70
CA THR A 652 -32.46 28.27 52.91
C THR A 652 -33.17 27.25 53.78
N GLU A 653 -33.57 26.08 53.26
CA GLU A 653 -34.20 24.99 54.02
C GLU A 653 -33.26 24.38 55.11
N GLY A 654 -31.98 24.76 55.14
CA GLY A 654 -31.03 24.46 56.22
C GLY A 654 -30.64 25.66 57.09
N MET A 655 -31.40 26.76 57.05
CA MET A 655 -31.14 28.00 57.81
C MET A 655 -32.23 28.35 58.84
N ASP A 656 -33.30 27.56 58.92
CA ASP A 656 -34.27 27.50 60.04
C ASP A 656 -33.89 26.39 61.04
#